data_AF-A0A9X3BM92-F1
#
_entry.id   AF-A0A9X3BM92-F1
#
_cell.length_a   1.000
_cell.length_b   1.000
_cell.length_c   1.000
_cell.angle_alpha   90.00
_cell.angle_beta   90.00
_cell.angle_gamma   90.00
#
_symmetry.space_group_name_H-M   'P 1'
#
loop_
_entity.id
_entity.type
_entity.pdbx_description
1 polymer ?
#
loop_
_entity_poly.entity_id
_entity_poly.type
_entity_poly.pdbx_seq_one_letter_code
_entity_poly.pdbx_strand_id
1 'polypeptide(L)'
;MARSEFALALGNGMYLDADGQFTKEPPPGAPVYKPPFALPIEPSKIKPAVEAVQKALKDINQKGPALDIFKRLGFDTKVLDLLAGVAAIASVAVPVLAVASVAVEALKMFGVLKEGPSPLEKLVTARFDELERNVDALKVLIQVKDLRDHRVSVETFVADVSAYVRQSPTSSALTPDQLEADRTRLLSSHSHHATDVGILLAVDTWLATFDRRANNLVWPNTLHTLPFAPGTQPEPAPWPEENGFVFDHRLMVPMAAWAATSYLTCIRGIIPEYRSTGDFRDSLRDYADDLDDLAQRMRRECLGITHYTADDFRRAAITPAEIDWVPAADSDVVPFPHEVPVLKKTCSQFPVGAQDLRYHDNVFYGDFVNELFQAEFVGRPAATKKGGMDLRWIPPNADLIAGAFGNFAIGNPEECAAAANAQAERDYAELLSSSGYTQLVHLAAVLRNEMSEPTSSETVDVTARSILRDAGLQQDSRITSNWKLAGRPITAKVLLEPQDVRAELTLTTQPPNRARPFHYEIKLRTLASLGSRGSYDERQYGDFWRASYKPDPQHERCLVVETWQAHLGLGEATLASGPTPRSLHRDEGTLSIAAHTFDWWIPDHQRVEQPVHDDFGVDGAFTFETVGSGSDSLSIPRRDVVLFNLGEQPFTTDELRIPWKNGESGWGGERRDGAAAVVTLGYSFTWSGEGFELRLTNTPSDRNYVVFLVVEETLSSGTVLHTATPIPINGQLTYVPQTFFDQEHRAIAEKGKQIADFYKFYRVRHPGPMDPIIGWMRQQDFANPVSIERFLDLAARAEPELFGQFFPDVEMSDRAVTGLQP
;
A
#
# COMPACT_ATOMS: atom_id res chain seq x y z
N MET A 1 15.31 -1.00 2.91
CA MET A 1 14.26 -1.81 2.28
C MET A 1 12.91 -1.13 2.41
N ALA A 2 12.11 -1.17 1.34
CA ALA A 2 10.81 -0.54 1.27
C ALA A 2 9.80 -1.21 2.21
N ARG A 3 8.97 -0.38 2.84
CA ARG A 3 7.82 -0.75 3.66
C ARG A 3 6.98 -1.81 2.92
N SER A 4 6.53 -2.87 3.58
CA SER A 4 5.55 -3.81 2.98
C SER A 4 4.23 -3.06 2.86
N GLU A 5 4.04 -2.32 1.77
CA GLU A 5 2.81 -1.62 1.49
C GLU A 5 1.71 -2.64 1.29
N PHE A 6 0.62 -2.53 2.06
CA PHE A 6 -0.63 -3.25 1.83
C PHE A 6 -1.79 -2.30 2.06
N ALA A 7 -2.96 -2.68 1.57
CA ALA A 7 -4.22 -1.99 1.82
C ALA A 7 -5.29 -2.97 2.31
N LEU A 8 -6.19 -2.48 3.15
CA LEU A 8 -7.40 -3.17 3.57
C LEU A 8 -8.61 -2.43 2.98
N ALA A 9 -9.34 -3.08 2.08
CA ALA A 9 -10.50 -2.51 1.41
C ALA A 9 -11.70 -2.46 2.34
N LEU A 10 -12.05 -1.26 2.82
CA LEU A 10 -13.19 -1.07 3.73
C LEU A 10 -14.54 -1.01 3.00
N GLY A 11 -14.52 -0.88 1.66
CA GLY A 11 -15.70 -0.71 0.80
C GLY A 11 -15.84 0.70 0.23
N ASN A 12 -16.69 0.88 -0.78
CA ASN A 12 -16.99 2.18 -1.42
C ASN A 12 -15.74 3.02 -1.83
N GLY A 13 -14.67 2.37 -2.28
CA GLY A 13 -13.43 3.03 -2.67
C GLY A 13 -12.61 3.63 -1.51
N MET A 14 -12.80 3.12 -0.29
CA MET A 14 -12.00 3.49 0.87
C MET A 14 -11.10 2.34 1.30
N TYR A 15 -9.86 2.68 1.67
CA TYR A 15 -8.83 1.73 2.10
C TYR A 15 -8.17 2.18 3.39
N LEU A 16 -7.73 1.24 4.21
CA LEU A 16 -6.72 1.48 5.24
C LEU A 16 -5.37 1.00 4.73
N ASP A 17 -4.36 1.84 4.77
CA ASP A 17 -3.00 1.44 4.42
C ASP A 17 -2.32 0.65 5.55
N ALA A 18 -1.08 0.26 5.30
CA ALA A 18 -0.19 -0.36 6.27
C ALA A 18 -0.10 0.36 7.63
N ASP A 19 -0.17 1.70 7.65
CA ASP A 19 -0.10 2.47 8.91
C ASP A 19 -1.45 2.62 9.61
N GLY A 20 -2.52 2.06 9.03
CA GLY A 20 -3.89 2.29 9.45
C GLY A 20 -4.41 3.67 9.06
N GLN A 21 -3.81 4.34 8.07
CA GLN A 21 -4.30 5.61 7.52
C GLN A 21 -5.30 5.38 6.40
N PHE A 22 -6.29 6.27 6.29
CA PHE A 22 -7.32 6.18 5.26
C PHE A 22 -6.83 6.72 3.92
N THR A 23 -6.91 5.91 2.87
CA THR A 23 -6.64 6.31 1.49
C THR A 23 -7.87 6.11 0.60
N LYS A 24 -7.93 6.87 -0.51
CA LYS A 24 -8.99 6.74 -1.52
C LYS A 24 -8.68 5.68 -2.59
N GLU A 25 -7.40 5.32 -2.68
CA GLU A 25 -6.89 4.32 -3.60
C GLU A 25 -5.86 3.49 -2.84
N PRO A 26 -5.76 2.18 -3.13
CA PRO A 26 -4.69 1.38 -2.55
C PRO A 26 -3.34 1.89 -3.08
N PRO A 27 -2.25 1.80 -2.31
CA PRO A 27 -0.93 2.08 -2.84
C PRO A 27 -0.70 1.22 -4.10
N PRO A 28 -0.18 1.78 -5.21
CA PRO A 28 -0.11 1.02 -6.45
C PRO A 28 0.80 -0.19 -6.34
N GLY A 29 0.32 -1.34 -6.82
CA GLY A 29 1.00 -2.63 -6.69
C GLY A 29 0.90 -3.29 -5.31
N ALA A 30 0.29 -2.63 -4.31
CA ALA A 30 0.15 -3.19 -2.97
C ALA A 30 -0.95 -4.27 -2.90
N PRO A 31 -0.74 -5.37 -2.15
CA PRO A 31 -1.79 -6.34 -1.84
C PRO A 31 -2.99 -5.67 -1.17
N VAL A 32 -4.19 -6.02 -1.63
CA VAL A 32 -5.45 -5.51 -1.08
C VAL A 32 -6.19 -6.65 -0.38
N TYR A 33 -6.26 -6.58 0.94
CA TYR A 33 -7.01 -7.50 1.79
C TYR A 33 -8.46 -7.03 1.94
N LYS A 34 -9.35 -7.98 2.23
CA LYS A 34 -10.75 -7.70 2.54
C LYS A 34 -11.00 -7.93 4.04
N PRO A 35 -11.84 -7.10 4.68
CA PRO A 35 -12.28 -7.37 6.04
C PRO A 35 -13.18 -8.63 6.07
N PRO A 36 -13.28 -9.31 7.22
CA PRO A 36 -14.21 -10.44 7.45
C PRO A 36 -15.66 -10.12 7.10
N PHE A 37 -16.04 -8.86 7.32
CA PHE A 37 -17.38 -8.37 7.18
C PHE A 37 -17.34 -6.98 6.53
N ALA A 38 -18.40 -6.64 5.80
CA ALA A 38 -18.58 -5.26 5.37
C ALA A 38 -18.77 -4.38 6.62
N LEU A 39 -18.16 -3.20 6.62
CA LEU A 39 -18.36 -2.23 7.69
C LEU A 39 -19.86 -1.93 7.81
N PRO A 40 -20.45 -1.89 9.00
CA PRO A 40 -21.90 -1.73 9.18
C PRO A 40 -22.46 -0.38 8.72
N ILE A 41 -21.56 0.58 8.46
CA ILE A 41 -21.87 1.91 7.99
C ILE A 41 -20.98 2.24 6.80
N GLU A 42 -21.43 3.20 5.98
CA GLU A 42 -20.67 3.64 4.80
C GLU A 42 -19.27 4.11 5.22
N PRO A 43 -18.18 3.57 4.62
CA PRO A 43 -16.81 3.93 4.98
C PRO A 43 -16.50 5.43 4.90
N SER A 44 -17.16 6.16 4.01
CA SER A 44 -17.07 7.62 3.89
C SER A 44 -17.52 8.37 5.14
N LYS A 45 -18.42 7.78 5.96
CA LYS A 45 -18.89 8.34 7.23
C LYS A 45 -17.92 8.06 8.39
N ILE A 46 -17.10 7.01 8.29
CA ILE A 46 -16.08 6.66 9.29
C ILE A 46 -14.83 7.53 9.15
N LYS A 47 -14.43 7.83 7.91
CA LYS A 47 -13.19 8.55 7.63
C LYS A 47 -12.99 9.82 8.47
N PRO A 48 -13.95 10.77 8.56
CA PRO A 48 -13.75 11.99 9.33
C PRO A 48 -13.56 11.72 10.83
N ALA A 49 -14.24 10.70 11.36
CA ALA A 49 -14.12 10.31 12.76
C ALA A 49 -12.74 9.74 13.06
N VAL A 50 -12.23 8.83 12.22
CA VAL A 50 -10.89 8.28 12.42
C VAL A 50 -9.80 9.32 12.18
N GLU A 51 -9.91 10.17 11.16
CA GLU A 51 -8.96 11.27 10.94
C GLU A 51 -8.94 12.23 12.13
N ALA A 52 -10.10 12.53 12.73
CA ALA A 52 -10.20 13.35 13.93
C ALA A 52 -9.50 12.69 15.13
N VAL A 53 -9.71 11.39 15.34
CA VAL A 53 -9.03 10.62 16.39
C VAL A 53 -7.52 10.56 16.14
N GLN A 54 -7.08 10.20 14.93
CA GLN A 54 -5.66 10.14 14.57
C GLN A 54 -4.95 11.48 14.73
N LYS A 55 -5.60 12.57 14.29
CA LYS A 55 -5.10 13.93 14.50
C LYS A 55 -5.00 14.24 16.00
N ALA A 56 -6.03 13.92 16.76
CA ALA A 56 -6.03 14.12 18.21
C ALA A 56 -4.92 13.32 18.92
N LEU A 57 -4.59 12.12 18.44
CA LEU A 57 -3.47 11.32 18.94
C LEU A 57 -2.11 11.92 18.59
N LYS A 58 -1.95 12.49 17.39
CA LYS A 58 -0.71 13.19 16.98
C LYS A 58 -0.50 14.47 17.78
N ASP A 59 -1.58 15.18 18.09
CA ASP A 59 -1.56 16.48 18.78
C ASP A 59 -1.66 16.36 20.31
N ILE A 60 -1.60 15.15 20.87
CA ILE A 60 -1.95 14.87 22.28
C ILE A 60 -1.08 15.58 23.32
N ASN A 61 0.17 15.85 22.94
CA ASN A 61 1.13 16.60 23.75
C ASN A 61 0.85 18.12 23.73
N GLN A 62 -0.05 18.59 22.86
CA GLN A 62 -0.47 19.98 22.75
C GLN A 62 -1.83 20.13 23.45
N LYS A 63 -1.87 20.85 24.58
CA LYS A 63 -3.14 21.15 25.27
C LYS A 63 -4.08 21.88 24.30
N GLY A 64 -5.18 21.25 23.86
CA GLY A 64 -6.06 21.79 22.83
C GLY A 64 -7.28 20.91 22.50
N PRO A 65 -7.98 21.16 21.36
CA PRO A 65 -9.26 20.54 20.98
C PRO A 65 -9.23 19.00 20.86
N ALA A 66 -8.03 18.41 20.76
CA ALA A 66 -7.81 16.96 20.81
C ALA A 66 -8.31 16.34 22.13
N LEU A 67 -8.02 16.98 23.27
CA LEU A 67 -8.45 16.53 24.60
C LEU A 67 -9.98 16.57 24.75
N ASP A 68 -10.64 17.51 24.07
CA ASP A 68 -12.09 17.69 24.17
C ASP A 68 -12.86 16.59 23.42
N ILE A 69 -12.34 16.13 22.28
CA ILE A 69 -12.91 14.98 21.54
C ILE A 69 -12.90 13.74 22.43
N PHE A 70 -11.77 13.47 23.08
CA PHE A 70 -11.62 12.29 23.90
C PHE A 70 -12.37 12.35 25.24
N LYS A 71 -12.42 13.52 25.88
CA LYS A 71 -13.30 13.75 27.04
C LYS A 71 -14.77 13.57 26.68
N ARG A 72 -15.20 14.05 25.51
CA ARG A 72 -16.57 13.85 24.98
C ARG A 72 -16.90 12.37 24.79
N LEU A 73 -15.91 11.59 24.37
CA LEU A 73 -16.00 10.14 24.21
C LEU A 73 -15.79 9.37 25.53
N GLY A 74 -15.56 10.05 26.66
CA GLY A 74 -15.50 9.41 27.97
C GLY A 74 -14.14 8.84 28.39
N PHE A 75 -13.06 9.22 27.71
CA PHE A 75 -11.71 8.78 28.03
C PHE A 75 -11.01 9.78 28.99
N ASP A 76 -10.47 9.27 30.10
CA ASP A 76 -9.58 10.03 30.98
C ASP A 76 -8.28 10.38 30.22
N THR A 77 -7.65 11.50 30.52
CA THR A 77 -6.46 12.00 29.81
C THR A 77 -5.28 11.04 29.91
N LYS A 78 -5.22 10.19 30.94
CA LYS A 78 -4.23 9.11 31.07
C LYS A 78 -4.39 7.98 30.04
N VAL A 79 -5.62 7.80 29.54
CA VAL A 79 -5.98 6.86 28.46
C VAL A 79 -5.62 7.42 27.09
N LEU A 80 -5.33 8.70 27.01
CA LEU A 80 -5.04 9.36 25.74
C LEU A 80 -3.56 9.19 25.41
N ASP A 81 -2.68 9.43 26.37
CA ASP A 81 -1.27 9.03 26.29
C ASP A 81 -1.11 7.53 25.95
N LEU A 82 -2.10 6.72 26.33
CA LEU A 82 -2.25 5.29 26.06
C LEU A 82 -2.51 4.99 24.58
N LEU A 83 -3.55 5.59 24.00
CA LEU A 83 -3.97 5.33 22.62
C LEU A 83 -2.98 5.89 21.59
N ALA A 84 -2.26 6.98 21.94
CA ALA A 84 -1.21 7.53 21.10
C ALA A 84 0.00 6.60 20.97
N GLY A 85 0.32 5.86 22.03
CA GLY A 85 1.35 4.81 22.01
C GLY A 85 0.97 3.64 21.10
N VAL A 86 -0.29 3.17 21.17
CA VAL A 86 -0.77 2.04 20.36
C VAL A 86 -0.89 2.39 18.87
N ALA A 87 -1.42 3.58 18.53
CA ALA A 87 -1.54 4.03 17.14
C ALA A 87 -0.17 4.28 16.47
N ALA A 88 0.82 4.80 17.22
CA ALA A 88 2.19 4.91 16.73
C ALA A 88 2.83 3.52 16.49
N ILE A 89 2.45 2.52 17.27
CA ILE A 89 2.97 1.15 17.17
C ILE A 89 2.38 0.38 15.98
N ALA A 90 1.09 0.56 15.67
CA ALA A 90 0.47 -0.02 14.47
C ALA A 90 1.16 0.46 13.18
N SER A 91 1.57 1.75 13.12
CA SER A 91 2.37 2.30 12.02
C SER A 91 3.84 1.84 11.98
N VAL A 92 4.35 1.30 13.09
CA VAL A 92 5.75 0.84 13.23
C VAL A 92 5.87 -0.69 13.06
N ALA A 93 4.77 -1.44 13.24
CA ALA A 93 4.76 -2.88 13.04
C ALA A 93 4.96 -3.30 11.57
N VAL A 94 4.78 -2.39 10.61
CA VAL A 94 4.87 -2.69 9.17
C VAL A 94 6.26 -2.50 8.51
N PRO A 95 7.19 -1.61 8.92
CA PRO A 95 8.34 -1.29 8.06
C PRO A 95 9.68 -2.04 8.24
N VAL A 96 9.80 -3.19 8.92
CA VAL A 96 11.15 -3.58 9.43
C VAL A 96 11.66 -4.97 9.05
N LEU A 97 12.26 -5.10 7.85
CA LEU A 97 13.28 -6.10 7.44
C LEU A 97 14.11 -5.43 6.32
N ALA A 98 15.45 -5.53 6.14
CA ALA A 98 16.35 -6.67 6.33
C ALA A 98 17.84 -6.31 6.65
N VAL A 99 18.11 -5.37 7.56
CA VAL A 99 19.46 -5.24 8.13
C VAL A 99 19.38 -5.50 9.63
N ALA A 100 20.29 -6.30 10.17
CA ALA A 100 20.41 -6.56 11.61
C ALA A 100 20.46 -5.28 12.47
N SER A 101 20.76 -4.11 11.88
CA SER A 101 20.75 -2.80 12.51
C SER A 101 19.41 -2.03 12.46
N VAL A 102 18.44 -2.42 11.63
CA VAL A 102 17.12 -1.74 11.51
C VAL A 102 16.03 -2.50 12.26
N ALA A 103 16.13 -3.84 12.34
CA ALA A 103 15.40 -4.64 13.34
C ALA A 103 15.55 -4.04 14.75
N VAL A 104 16.72 -3.46 15.02
CA VAL A 104 17.06 -2.83 16.28
C VAL A 104 16.16 -1.63 16.66
N GLU A 105 15.65 -0.85 15.71
CA GLU A 105 14.79 0.32 16.00
C GLU A 105 13.35 -0.09 16.37
N ALA A 106 12.76 -1.07 15.67
CA ALA A 106 11.46 -1.65 16.04
C ALA A 106 11.55 -2.35 17.40
N LEU A 107 12.59 -3.17 17.57
CA LEU A 107 12.88 -3.88 18.81
C LEU A 107 13.14 -2.92 19.99
N LYS A 108 13.68 -1.71 19.77
CA LYS A 108 13.77 -0.66 20.82
C LYS A 108 12.40 -0.10 21.24
N MET A 109 11.42 -0.02 20.34
CA MET A 109 10.07 0.48 20.64
C MET A 109 9.23 -0.55 21.43
N PHE A 110 9.41 -1.84 21.15
CA PHE A 110 8.75 -2.95 21.86
C PHE A 110 9.51 -3.42 23.12
N GLY A 111 10.57 -2.72 23.55
CA GLY A 111 11.34 -3.07 24.75
C GLY A 111 12.37 -4.18 24.58
N VAL A 112 12.44 -4.80 23.40
CA VAL A 112 13.39 -5.87 23.07
C VAL A 112 14.86 -5.43 23.16
N LEU A 113 15.18 -4.15 22.95
CA LEU A 113 16.58 -3.65 22.99
C LEU A 113 16.88 -2.53 24.00
N LYS A 114 15.90 -2.10 24.81
CA LYS A 114 16.14 -1.17 25.94
C LYS A 114 16.30 -1.94 27.25
N GLU A 115 17.02 -1.36 28.21
CA GLU A 115 16.99 -1.83 29.60
C GLU A 115 15.70 -1.32 30.25
N GLY A 116 14.68 -2.18 30.35
CA GLY A 116 13.42 -1.91 31.05
C GLY A 116 12.15 -2.05 30.18
N PRO A 117 10.96 -2.11 30.82
CA PRO A 117 9.69 -2.41 30.16
C PRO A 117 9.31 -1.33 29.14
N SER A 118 8.73 -1.75 28.02
CA SER A 118 8.36 -0.86 26.91
C SER A 118 7.26 0.13 27.31
N PRO A 119 7.10 1.27 26.62
CA PRO A 119 5.96 2.18 26.85
C PRO A 119 4.62 1.45 26.75
N LEU A 120 4.47 0.51 25.81
CA LEU A 120 3.27 -0.31 25.63
C LEU A 120 3.05 -1.29 26.78
N GLU A 121 4.10 -1.95 27.26
CA GLU A 121 4.04 -2.90 28.37
C GLU A 121 3.66 -2.19 29.69
N LYS A 122 4.26 -1.02 29.97
CA LYS A 122 3.90 -0.18 31.12
C LYS A 122 2.44 0.26 31.08
N LEU A 123 1.96 0.54 29.87
CA LEU A 123 0.63 1.03 29.57
C LEU A 123 -0.42 -0.06 29.71
N VAL A 124 -0.17 -1.25 29.16
CA VAL A 124 -1.02 -2.43 29.34
C VAL A 124 -1.06 -2.80 30.83
N THR A 125 0.09 -2.80 31.50
CA THR A 125 0.18 -3.02 32.96
C THR A 125 -0.66 -2.01 33.74
N ALA A 126 -0.51 -0.71 33.45
CA ALA A 126 -1.27 0.33 34.15
C ALA A 126 -2.79 0.19 33.98
N ARG A 127 -3.26 -0.20 32.78
CA ARG A 127 -4.69 -0.43 32.55
C ARG A 127 -5.20 -1.70 33.17
N PHE A 128 -4.41 -2.76 33.12
CA PHE A 128 -4.71 -4.00 33.82
C PHE A 128 -4.87 -3.73 35.32
N ASP A 129 -3.92 -3.04 35.94
CA ASP A 129 -3.95 -2.67 37.36
C ASP A 129 -5.10 -1.70 37.71
N GLU A 130 -5.46 -0.79 36.80
CA GLU A 130 -6.59 0.13 36.99
C GLU A 130 -7.93 -0.61 36.95
N LEU A 131 -8.15 -1.45 35.94
CA LEU A 131 -9.39 -2.18 35.74
C LEU A 131 -9.57 -3.29 36.79
N GLU A 132 -8.48 -3.95 37.21
CA GLU A 132 -8.50 -4.89 38.34
C GLU A 132 -8.94 -4.22 39.65
N ARG A 133 -8.58 -2.96 39.87
CA ARG A 133 -8.92 -2.22 41.10
C ARG A 133 -10.32 -1.64 41.10
N ASN A 134 -10.87 -1.31 39.93
CA ASN A 134 -12.07 -0.48 39.82
C ASN A 134 -13.30 -1.22 39.27
N VAL A 135 -13.16 -2.43 38.71
CA VAL A 135 -14.27 -3.16 38.10
C VAL A 135 -14.28 -4.62 38.57
N ASP A 136 -15.17 -4.94 39.52
CA ASP A 136 -15.24 -6.27 40.17
C ASP A 136 -15.43 -7.42 39.17
N ALA A 137 -16.24 -7.23 38.12
CA ALA A 137 -16.45 -8.24 37.08
C ALA A 137 -15.16 -8.56 36.30
N LEU A 138 -14.34 -7.55 36.00
CA LEU A 138 -13.06 -7.74 35.30
C LEU A 138 -12.00 -8.32 36.22
N LYS A 139 -12.03 -8.00 37.51
CA LYS A 139 -11.18 -8.65 38.51
C LYS A 139 -11.45 -10.15 38.60
N VAL A 140 -12.73 -10.55 38.62
CA VAL A 140 -13.11 -11.98 38.57
C VAL A 140 -12.64 -12.61 37.26
N LEU A 141 -12.81 -11.94 36.12
CA LEU A 141 -12.32 -12.43 34.83
C LEU A 141 -10.81 -12.69 34.85
N ILE A 142 -10.03 -11.70 35.30
CA ILE A 142 -8.56 -11.79 35.42
C ILE A 142 -8.14 -13.01 36.24
N GLN A 143 -8.82 -13.25 37.37
CA GLN A 143 -8.50 -14.34 38.28
C GLN A 143 -8.97 -15.71 37.78
N VAL A 144 -10.13 -15.79 37.12
CA VAL A 144 -10.70 -17.06 36.65
C VAL A 144 -10.03 -17.55 35.37
N LYS A 145 -9.55 -16.62 34.54
CA LYS A 145 -8.92 -16.90 33.24
C LYS A 145 -7.40 -16.80 33.28
N ASP A 146 -6.81 -16.62 34.47
CA ASP A 146 -5.36 -16.49 34.66
C ASP A 146 -4.69 -15.51 33.68
N LEU A 147 -5.38 -14.40 33.35
CA LEU A 147 -4.94 -13.45 32.31
C LEU A 147 -3.56 -12.85 32.62
N ARG A 148 -3.21 -12.79 33.90
CA ARG A 148 -1.89 -12.34 34.35
C ARG A 148 -0.79 -13.31 33.91
N ASP A 149 -1.03 -14.61 33.99
CA ASP A 149 -0.04 -15.63 33.67
C ASP A 149 0.17 -15.70 32.15
N HIS A 150 -0.91 -15.62 31.37
CA HIS A 150 -0.82 -15.53 29.90
C HIS A 150 -0.06 -14.28 29.46
N ARG A 151 -0.30 -13.13 30.12
CA ARG A 151 0.48 -11.91 29.89
C ARG A 151 1.96 -12.09 30.23
N VAL A 152 2.28 -12.60 31.42
CA VAL A 152 3.67 -12.84 31.83
C VAL A 152 4.37 -13.84 30.88
N SER A 153 3.63 -14.81 30.35
CA SER A 153 4.13 -15.76 29.36
C SER A 153 4.56 -15.07 28.06
N VAL A 154 3.73 -14.16 27.51
CA VAL A 154 4.09 -13.39 26.31
C VAL A 154 5.22 -12.39 26.59
N GLU A 155 5.26 -11.77 27.77
CA GLU A 155 6.40 -10.93 28.20
C GLU A 155 7.70 -11.74 28.25
N THR A 156 7.63 -12.96 28.77
CA THR A 156 8.77 -13.91 28.82
C THR A 156 9.21 -14.30 27.41
N PHE A 157 8.27 -14.57 26.50
CA PHE A 157 8.59 -14.88 25.11
C PHE A 157 9.37 -13.76 24.43
N VAL A 158 8.88 -12.52 24.60
CA VAL A 158 9.55 -11.33 24.08
C VAL A 158 10.95 -11.23 24.68
N ALA A 159 11.11 -11.40 25.99
CA ALA A 159 12.42 -11.35 26.66
C ALA A 159 13.39 -12.43 26.17
N ASP A 160 12.92 -13.65 25.94
CA ASP A 160 13.72 -14.78 25.46
C ASP A 160 14.25 -14.55 24.04
N VAL A 161 13.40 -14.09 23.13
CA VAL A 161 13.80 -13.73 21.75
C VAL A 161 14.73 -12.51 21.79
N SER A 162 14.44 -11.54 22.66
CA SER A 162 15.28 -10.35 22.84
C SER A 162 16.69 -10.70 23.27
N ALA A 163 16.82 -11.57 24.27
CA ALA A 163 18.10 -12.03 24.76
C ALA A 163 18.88 -12.73 23.63
N TYR A 164 18.22 -13.58 22.84
CA TYR A 164 18.82 -14.22 21.68
C TYR A 164 19.32 -13.22 20.62
N VAL A 165 18.49 -12.25 20.22
CA VAL A 165 18.85 -11.26 19.20
C VAL A 165 20.02 -10.38 19.68
N ARG A 166 20.07 -10.02 20.97
CA ARG A 166 21.19 -9.25 21.56
C ARG A 166 22.50 -10.05 21.64
N GLN A 167 22.39 -11.35 21.91
CA GLN A 167 23.55 -12.23 22.09
C GLN A 167 24.06 -12.83 20.78
N SER A 168 23.23 -12.85 19.74
CA SER A 168 23.58 -13.41 18.44
C SER A 168 24.81 -12.68 17.87
N PRO A 169 25.95 -13.37 17.73
CA PRO A 169 27.12 -12.74 17.14
C PRO A 169 26.79 -12.36 15.70
N THR A 170 27.11 -11.12 15.34
CA THR A 170 27.15 -10.67 13.94
C THR A 170 28.24 -11.39 13.14
N SER A 171 29.11 -12.18 13.79
CA SER A 171 30.17 -12.97 13.16
C SER A 171 29.80 -14.45 12.99
N SER A 172 30.39 -15.07 11.97
CA SER A 172 30.27 -16.48 11.55
C SER A 172 30.82 -17.51 12.56
N ALA A 173 30.90 -17.18 13.85
CA ALA A 173 31.57 -17.98 14.88
C ALA A 173 30.77 -19.20 15.38
N LEU A 174 29.45 -19.25 15.14
CA LEU A 174 28.60 -20.36 15.57
C LEU A 174 28.61 -21.53 14.57
N THR A 175 28.78 -22.74 15.09
CA THR A 175 28.71 -23.98 14.30
C THR A 175 27.27 -24.26 13.84
N PRO A 176 27.05 -25.04 12.76
CA PRO A 176 25.71 -25.45 12.34
C PRO A 176 24.90 -26.11 13.46
N ASP A 177 25.53 -26.95 14.27
CA ASP A 177 24.88 -27.64 15.40
C ASP A 177 24.41 -26.67 16.49
N GLN A 178 25.20 -25.64 16.78
CA GLN A 178 24.81 -24.57 17.73
C GLN A 178 23.63 -23.75 17.19
N LEU A 179 23.65 -23.42 15.90
CA LEU A 179 22.56 -22.67 15.26
C LEU A 179 21.26 -23.48 15.26
N GLU A 180 21.31 -24.79 15.00
CA GLU A 180 20.12 -25.65 15.06
C GLU A 180 19.66 -25.86 16.51
N ALA A 181 20.57 -25.94 17.48
CA ALA A 181 20.22 -25.99 18.90
C ALA A 181 19.51 -24.69 19.35
N ASP A 182 20.02 -23.52 18.96
CA ASP A 182 19.39 -22.24 19.23
C ASP A 182 18.02 -22.12 18.56
N ARG A 183 17.93 -22.52 17.28
CA ARG A 183 16.66 -22.57 16.54
C ARG A 183 15.65 -23.49 17.24
N THR A 184 16.06 -24.69 17.64
CA THR A 184 15.19 -25.65 18.33
C THR A 184 14.71 -25.11 19.67
N ARG A 185 15.60 -24.46 20.44
CA ARG A 185 15.25 -23.80 21.71
C ARG A 185 14.21 -22.70 21.48
N LEU A 186 14.41 -21.83 20.49
CA LEU A 186 13.49 -20.75 20.18
C LEU A 186 12.14 -21.25 19.65
N LEU A 187 12.13 -22.31 18.82
CA LEU A 187 10.88 -22.93 18.37
C LEU A 187 10.13 -23.65 19.49
N SER A 188 10.85 -24.21 20.46
CA SER A 188 10.24 -24.79 21.66
C SER A 188 9.61 -23.70 22.54
N SER A 189 10.31 -22.57 22.72
CA SER A 189 9.78 -21.38 23.39
C SER A 189 8.56 -20.83 22.64
N HIS A 190 8.63 -20.69 21.31
CA HIS A 190 7.49 -20.33 20.47
C HIS A 190 6.29 -21.26 20.68
N SER A 191 6.49 -22.57 20.61
CA SER A 191 5.40 -23.55 20.76
C SER A 191 4.71 -23.44 22.12
N HIS A 192 5.49 -23.16 23.17
CA HIS A 192 4.96 -22.94 24.52
C HIS A 192 4.12 -21.65 24.58
N HIS A 193 4.67 -20.52 24.16
CA HIS A 193 4.04 -19.21 24.30
C HIS A 193 2.97 -18.91 23.25
N ALA A 194 2.99 -19.57 22.09
CA ALA A 194 1.97 -19.44 21.05
C ALA A 194 0.59 -19.83 21.61
N THR A 195 0.52 -20.85 22.46
CA THR A 195 -0.77 -21.25 23.08
C THR A 195 -1.35 -20.11 23.93
N ASP A 196 -0.52 -19.40 24.69
CA ASP A 196 -0.96 -18.26 25.51
C ASP A 196 -1.37 -17.05 24.66
N VAL A 197 -0.70 -16.81 23.53
CA VAL A 197 -1.14 -15.82 22.54
C VAL A 197 -2.53 -16.20 22.01
N GLY A 198 -2.73 -17.44 21.59
CA GLY A 198 -4.03 -17.93 21.12
C GLY A 198 -5.13 -17.76 22.17
N ILE A 199 -4.86 -18.05 23.45
CA ILE A 199 -5.83 -17.81 24.54
C ILE A 199 -6.19 -16.33 24.65
N LEU A 200 -5.23 -15.41 24.57
CA LEU A 200 -5.52 -13.97 24.60
C LEU A 200 -6.30 -13.47 23.38
N LEU A 201 -6.25 -14.19 22.26
CA LEU A 201 -7.02 -13.88 21.05
C LEU A 201 -8.37 -14.59 20.98
N ALA A 202 -8.60 -15.62 21.78
CA ALA A 202 -9.85 -16.39 21.77
C ALA A 202 -11.04 -15.62 22.37
N VAL A 203 -12.21 -15.71 21.73
CA VAL A 203 -13.46 -15.07 22.18
C VAL A 203 -13.86 -15.51 23.60
N ASP A 204 -13.71 -16.80 23.92
CA ASP A 204 -14.14 -17.40 25.19
C ASP A 204 -13.34 -16.91 26.42
N THR A 205 -12.18 -16.30 26.16
CA THR A 205 -11.33 -15.68 27.20
C THR A 205 -11.97 -14.42 27.75
N TRP A 206 -12.80 -13.74 26.98
CA TRP A 206 -13.32 -12.40 27.27
C TRP A 206 -14.77 -12.39 27.75
N LEU A 207 -15.25 -13.51 28.30
CA LEU A 207 -16.59 -13.61 28.87
C LEU A 207 -16.61 -13.23 30.35
N ALA A 208 -17.20 -12.08 30.68
CA ALA A 208 -17.32 -11.57 32.05
C ALA A 208 -18.78 -11.59 32.54
N THR A 209 -18.99 -11.53 33.86
CA THR A 209 -20.33 -11.40 34.44
C THR A 209 -20.91 -10.00 34.24
N PHE A 210 -22.19 -9.90 33.90
CA PHE A 210 -22.88 -8.62 33.69
C PHE A 210 -23.67 -8.17 34.94
N ASP A 211 -23.50 -6.91 35.33
CA ASP A 211 -24.32 -6.27 36.38
C ASP A 211 -25.42 -5.41 35.73
N ARG A 212 -26.68 -5.88 35.75
CA ARG A 212 -27.81 -5.13 35.19
C ARG A 212 -28.09 -3.88 36.02
N ARG A 213 -27.88 -3.90 37.34
CA ARG A 213 -28.16 -2.76 38.22
C ARG A 213 -27.21 -1.61 37.95
N ALA A 214 -25.97 -1.92 37.57
CA ALA A 214 -25.01 -0.92 37.14
C ALA A 214 -25.38 -0.27 35.80
N ASN A 215 -26.25 -0.86 34.97
CA ASN A 215 -26.52 -0.39 33.61
C ASN A 215 -27.99 0.00 33.32
N ASN A 216 -28.89 -0.12 34.29
CA ASN A 216 -30.34 -0.03 34.06
C ASN A 216 -30.87 1.37 33.70
N LEU A 217 -30.12 2.46 33.95
CA LEU A 217 -30.57 3.82 33.63
C LEU A 217 -30.13 4.27 32.24
N VAL A 218 -29.22 3.52 31.61
CA VAL A 218 -28.46 3.98 30.43
C VAL A 218 -28.69 3.07 29.22
N TRP A 219 -29.63 2.13 29.29
CA TRP A 219 -29.93 1.17 28.22
C TRP A 219 -31.36 1.37 27.68
N PRO A 220 -31.62 2.39 26.83
CA PRO A 220 -32.94 2.62 26.28
C PRO A 220 -33.40 1.50 25.35
N ASN A 221 -34.72 1.30 25.27
CA ASN A 221 -35.35 0.28 24.41
C ASN A 221 -35.10 0.50 22.90
N THR A 222 -34.62 1.68 22.51
CA THR A 222 -34.28 2.05 21.13
C THR A 222 -32.86 1.62 20.73
N LEU A 223 -32.09 1.01 21.63
CA LEU A 223 -30.75 0.50 21.32
C LEU A 223 -30.79 -0.77 20.49
N HIS A 224 -30.00 -0.74 19.43
CA HIS A 224 -29.76 -1.82 18.50
C HIS A 224 -28.25 -2.03 18.32
N THR A 225 -27.88 -3.12 17.68
CA THR A 225 -26.53 -3.43 17.23
C THR A 225 -26.54 -3.60 15.72
N LEU A 226 -25.37 -3.45 15.09
CA LEU A 226 -25.21 -3.58 13.64
C LEU A 226 -24.26 -4.75 13.29
N PRO A 227 -24.72 -6.01 13.46
CA PRO A 227 -23.86 -7.18 13.31
C PRO A 227 -23.54 -7.55 11.85
N PHE A 228 -24.17 -6.92 10.86
CA PHE A 228 -24.02 -7.27 9.44
C PHE A 228 -23.65 -6.04 8.57
N ALA A 229 -23.72 -6.21 7.25
CA ALA A 229 -23.28 -5.24 6.25
C ALA A 229 -24.14 -3.95 6.22
N PRO A 230 -23.71 -2.86 5.56
CA PRO A 230 -24.54 -1.66 5.41
C PRO A 230 -25.91 -2.00 4.82
N GLY A 231 -26.96 -1.38 5.34
CA GLY A 231 -28.32 -1.56 4.85
C GLY A 231 -29.04 -2.81 5.36
N THR A 232 -28.39 -3.66 6.16
CA THR A 232 -29.11 -4.70 6.93
C THR A 232 -29.88 -4.07 8.08
N GLN A 233 -31.03 -4.66 8.43
CA GLN A 233 -31.84 -4.16 9.53
C GLN A 233 -31.07 -4.27 10.86
N PRO A 234 -31.06 -3.20 11.70
CA PRO A 234 -30.47 -3.26 13.03
C PRO A 234 -31.14 -4.31 13.91
N GLU A 235 -30.37 -5.01 14.74
CA GLU A 235 -30.90 -6.00 15.69
C GLU A 235 -31.03 -5.38 17.09
N PRO A 236 -32.13 -5.58 17.83
CA PRO A 236 -32.25 -5.07 19.19
C PRO A 236 -31.05 -5.47 20.06
N ALA A 237 -30.48 -4.51 20.79
CA ALA A 237 -29.31 -4.77 21.63
C ALA A 237 -29.70 -5.73 22.78
N PRO A 238 -28.98 -6.85 22.96
CA PRO A 238 -29.36 -7.86 23.94
C PRO A 238 -29.22 -7.31 25.36
N TRP A 239 -30.30 -7.32 26.15
CA TRP A 239 -30.27 -6.95 27.57
C TRP A 239 -29.91 -8.17 28.44
N PRO A 240 -28.64 -8.36 28.84
CA PRO A 240 -28.14 -9.63 29.39
C PRO A 240 -28.66 -9.86 30.80
N GLU A 241 -28.89 -11.10 31.23
CA GLU A 241 -29.34 -11.45 32.60
C GLU A 241 -28.38 -10.97 33.70
N GLU A 242 -28.91 -10.74 34.90
CA GLU A 242 -28.08 -10.38 36.07
C GLU A 242 -27.09 -11.52 36.36
N ASN A 243 -25.80 -11.19 36.44
CA ASN A 243 -24.69 -12.13 36.54
C ASN A 243 -24.54 -13.10 35.35
N GLY A 244 -25.22 -12.86 34.24
CA GLY A 244 -25.02 -13.61 33.00
C GLY A 244 -23.64 -13.36 32.41
N PHE A 245 -23.06 -14.36 31.74
CA PHE A 245 -21.80 -14.20 31.02
C PHE A 245 -22.01 -13.47 29.70
N VAL A 246 -21.27 -12.39 29.51
CA VAL A 246 -21.30 -11.56 28.30
C VAL A 246 -19.89 -11.28 27.82
N PHE A 247 -19.74 -11.08 26.52
CA PHE A 247 -18.47 -10.63 25.96
C PHE A 247 -18.14 -9.21 26.44
N ASP A 248 -16.94 -9.01 26.97
CA ASP A 248 -16.46 -7.73 27.51
C ASP A 248 -15.12 -7.36 26.86
N HIS A 249 -15.16 -6.34 26.01
CA HIS A 249 -14.01 -5.97 25.20
C HIS A 249 -13.03 -5.00 25.89
N ARG A 250 -13.36 -4.49 27.09
CA ARG A 250 -12.61 -3.38 27.73
C ARG A 250 -11.15 -3.74 28.02
N LEU A 251 -10.90 -4.98 28.44
CA LEU A 251 -9.55 -5.53 28.58
C LEU A 251 -9.06 -6.24 27.31
N MET A 252 -9.99 -6.78 26.52
CA MET A 252 -9.67 -7.55 25.32
C MET A 252 -8.86 -6.75 24.31
N VAL A 253 -9.34 -5.58 23.90
CA VAL A 253 -8.73 -4.80 22.81
C VAL A 253 -7.25 -4.51 23.05
N PRO A 254 -6.84 -3.94 24.20
CA PRO A 254 -5.43 -3.67 24.45
C PRO A 254 -4.59 -4.95 24.58
N MET A 255 -5.14 -6.02 25.17
CA MET A 255 -4.43 -7.30 25.36
C MET A 255 -4.24 -8.06 24.04
N ALA A 256 -5.28 -8.15 23.22
CA ALA A 256 -5.23 -8.81 21.91
C ALA A 256 -4.29 -8.07 20.96
N ALA A 257 -4.35 -6.73 20.93
CA ALA A 257 -3.43 -5.93 20.12
C ALA A 257 -1.97 -6.11 20.55
N TRP A 258 -1.71 -6.10 21.86
CA TRP A 258 -0.38 -6.34 22.40
C TRP A 258 0.12 -7.77 22.14
N ALA A 259 -0.72 -8.79 22.32
CA ALA A 259 -0.35 -10.18 22.09
C ALA A 259 -0.01 -10.43 20.60
N ALA A 260 -0.85 -9.97 19.68
CA ALA A 260 -0.61 -10.13 18.23
C ALA A 260 0.67 -9.41 17.77
N THR A 261 0.90 -8.18 18.22
CA THR A 261 2.11 -7.41 17.86
C THR A 261 3.38 -7.96 18.51
N SER A 262 3.30 -8.43 19.75
CA SER A 262 4.41 -9.12 20.43
C SER A 262 4.76 -10.42 19.73
N TYR A 263 3.74 -11.20 19.32
CA TYR A 263 3.94 -12.43 18.57
C TYR A 263 4.66 -12.18 17.24
N LEU A 264 4.21 -11.20 16.44
CA LEU A 264 4.88 -10.79 15.19
C LEU A 264 6.34 -10.39 15.43
N THR A 265 6.60 -9.65 16.50
CA THR A 265 7.96 -9.23 16.87
C THR A 265 8.83 -10.44 17.20
N CYS A 266 8.29 -11.41 17.93
CA CYS A 266 9.02 -12.61 18.30
C CYS A 266 9.32 -13.49 17.09
N ILE A 267 8.36 -13.79 16.22
CA ILE A 267 8.60 -14.65 15.05
C ILE A 267 9.63 -14.04 14.09
N ARG A 268 9.61 -12.72 13.90
CA ARG A 268 10.64 -11.96 13.15
C ARG A 268 12.03 -12.06 13.77
N GLY A 269 12.10 -12.13 15.10
CA GLY A 269 13.36 -12.33 15.82
C GLY A 269 13.89 -13.76 15.73
N ILE A 270 13.01 -14.76 15.61
CA ILE A 270 13.39 -16.18 15.49
C ILE A 270 13.83 -16.48 14.05
N ILE A 271 13.00 -16.15 13.07
CA ILE A 271 13.24 -16.40 11.64
C ILE A 271 12.81 -15.14 10.88
N PRO A 272 13.72 -14.20 10.57
CA PRO A 272 13.37 -12.98 9.84
C PRO A 272 12.71 -13.24 8.47
N GLU A 273 13.13 -14.30 7.80
CA GLU A 273 12.66 -14.75 6.48
C GLU A 273 11.44 -15.70 6.53
N TYR A 274 10.66 -15.68 7.62
CA TYR A 274 9.53 -16.60 7.85
C TYR A 274 8.46 -16.55 6.76
N ARG A 275 8.26 -15.42 6.08
CA ARG A 275 7.27 -15.32 4.99
C ARG A 275 7.72 -16.13 3.79
N SER A 276 9.01 -16.04 3.47
CA SER A 276 9.66 -16.81 2.40
C SER A 276 9.72 -18.31 2.71
N THR A 277 10.03 -18.68 3.96
CA THR A 277 10.08 -20.10 4.39
C THR A 277 8.71 -20.70 4.67
N GLY A 278 7.68 -19.88 4.86
CA GLY A 278 6.34 -20.30 5.26
C GLY A 278 6.23 -20.71 6.73
N ASP A 279 7.27 -20.47 7.54
CA ASP A 279 7.22 -20.73 8.98
C ASP A 279 6.11 -19.86 9.64
N PHE A 280 5.42 -20.42 10.63
CA PHE A 280 4.34 -19.75 11.38
C PHE A 280 3.08 -19.36 10.60
N ARG A 281 2.97 -19.70 9.30
CA ARG A 281 1.83 -19.34 8.44
C ARG A 281 0.48 -19.73 9.04
N ASP A 282 0.37 -20.96 9.57
CA ASP A 282 -0.89 -21.45 10.13
C ASP A 282 -1.28 -20.69 11.40
N SER A 283 -0.34 -20.48 12.33
CA SER A 283 -0.61 -19.68 13.54
C SER A 283 -1.00 -18.23 13.21
N LEU A 284 -0.35 -17.62 12.21
CA LEU A 284 -0.72 -16.27 11.76
C LEU A 284 -2.13 -16.22 11.15
N ARG A 285 -2.53 -17.27 10.41
CA ARG A 285 -3.88 -17.41 9.87
C ARG A 285 -4.90 -17.55 11.00
N ASP A 286 -4.66 -18.46 11.95
CA ASP A 286 -5.55 -18.71 13.07
C ASP A 286 -5.74 -17.44 13.90
N TYR A 287 -4.66 -16.72 14.22
CA TYR A 287 -4.73 -15.46 14.97
C TYR A 287 -5.41 -14.32 14.19
N ALA A 288 -5.28 -14.29 12.86
CA ALA A 288 -6.01 -13.32 12.04
C ALA A 288 -7.53 -13.59 12.08
N ASP A 289 -7.93 -14.86 12.11
CA ASP A 289 -9.32 -15.26 12.20
C ASP A 289 -9.87 -15.05 13.62
N ASP A 290 -9.08 -15.32 14.67
CA ASP A 290 -9.44 -15.00 16.05
C ASP A 290 -9.67 -13.48 16.25
N LEU A 291 -8.79 -12.63 15.70
CA LEU A 291 -8.96 -11.17 15.75
C LEU A 291 -10.24 -10.70 15.03
N ASP A 292 -10.58 -11.32 13.90
CA ASP A 292 -11.83 -11.05 13.20
C ASP A 292 -13.04 -11.45 14.05
N ASP A 293 -12.98 -12.60 14.73
CA ASP A 293 -14.03 -13.08 15.62
C ASP A 293 -14.21 -12.17 16.84
N LEU A 294 -13.13 -11.68 17.44
CA LEU A 294 -13.16 -10.67 18.50
C LEU A 294 -13.81 -9.37 18.02
N ALA A 295 -13.41 -8.87 16.85
CA ALA A 295 -13.99 -7.66 16.25
C ALA A 295 -15.49 -7.83 15.95
N GLN A 296 -15.88 -9.00 15.43
CA GLN A 296 -17.27 -9.32 15.16
C GLN A 296 -18.10 -9.42 16.44
N ARG A 297 -17.57 -10.06 17.47
CA ARG A 297 -18.25 -10.21 18.77
C ARG A 297 -18.44 -8.87 19.45
N MET A 298 -17.41 -8.03 19.44
CA MET A 298 -17.45 -6.67 19.94
C MET A 298 -18.57 -5.86 19.26
N ARG A 299 -18.64 -5.91 17.93
CA ARG A 299 -19.68 -5.22 17.16
C ARG A 299 -21.08 -5.73 17.47
N ARG A 300 -21.25 -7.05 17.56
CA ARG A 300 -22.55 -7.69 17.78
C ARG A 300 -23.09 -7.52 19.18
N GLU A 301 -22.22 -7.43 20.19
CA GLU A 301 -22.66 -7.54 21.60
C GLU A 301 -22.32 -6.34 22.47
N CYS A 302 -21.39 -5.48 22.04
CA CYS A 302 -20.89 -4.38 22.86
C CYS A 302 -21.15 -2.99 22.28
N LEU A 303 -21.30 -2.83 20.97
CA LEU A 303 -21.43 -1.51 20.35
C LEU A 303 -22.89 -1.24 19.97
N GLY A 304 -23.54 -0.34 20.70
CA GLY A 304 -24.94 0.00 20.53
C GLY A 304 -25.14 1.29 19.72
N ILE A 305 -26.22 1.33 18.95
CA ILE A 305 -26.72 2.49 18.21
C ILE A 305 -28.21 2.67 18.50
N THR A 306 -28.68 3.90 18.65
CA THR A 306 -30.13 4.16 18.68
C THR A 306 -30.70 4.03 17.28
N HIS A 307 -31.80 3.30 17.13
CA HIS A 307 -32.52 3.20 15.87
C HIS A 307 -34.00 3.49 16.10
N TYR A 308 -34.51 4.45 15.33
CA TYR A 308 -35.88 4.94 15.40
C TYR A 308 -36.64 4.61 14.12
N THR A 309 -37.91 4.25 14.30
CA THR A 309 -38.91 4.13 13.24
C THR A 309 -39.87 5.32 13.28
N ALA A 310 -40.63 5.53 12.22
CA ALA A 310 -41.69 6.56 12.23
C ALA A 310 -42.73 6.31 13.34
N ASP A 311 -42.96 5.05 13.72
CA ASP A 311 -43.93 4.70 14.77
C ASP A 311 -43.48 5.17 16.16
N ASP A 312 -42.18 5.19 16.44
CA ASP A 312 -41.62 5.70 17.70
C ASP A 312 -41.95 7.19 17.89
N PHE A 313 -41.92 7.98 16.80
CA PHE A 313 -42.31 9.40 16.82
C PHE A 313 -43.82 9.61 16.79
N ARG A 314 -44.59 8.75 16.10
CA ARG A 314 -46.07 8.85 16.08
C ARG A 314 -46.69 8.59 17.45
N ARG A 315 -46.08 7.72 18.25
CA ARG A 315 -46.58 7.34 19.58
C ARG A 315 -46.11 8.29 20.69
N ALA A 316 -45.17 9.18 20.39
CA ALA A 316 -44.69 10.16 21.35
C ALA A 316 -45.82 11.14 21.71
N ALA A 317 -46.18 11.19 22.98
CA ALA A 317 -47.12 12.17 23.50
C ALA A 317 -46.32 13.35 24.06
N ILE A 318 -46.31 14.45 23.31
CA ILE A 318 -45.61 15.68 23.71
C ILE A 318 -46.55 16.52 24.56
N THR A 319 -46.21 16.73 25.83
CA THR A 319 -47.04 17.50 26.75
C THR A 319 -46.81 19.01 26.58
N PRO A 320 -47.75 19.87 27.00
CA PRO A 320 -47.54 21.33 27.03
C PRO A 320 -46.31 21.77 27.83
N ALA A 321 -45.82 20.94 28.77
CA ALA A 321 -44.62 21.23 29.54
C ALA A 321 -43.32 21.06 28.73
N GLU A 322 -43.37 20.34 27.61
CA GLU A 322 -42.22 19.97 26.77
C GLU A 322 -42.10 20.82 25.50
N ILE A 323 -42.94 21.84 25.34
CA ILE A 323 -42.91 22.77 24.20
C ILE A 323 -42.61 24.20 24.61
N ASP A 324 -41.86 24.91 23.79
CA ASP A 324 -41.75 26.36 23.79
C ASP A 324 -42.64 26.94 22.68
N TRP A 325 -43.15 28.14 22.92
CA TRP A 325 -43.90 28.90 21.92
C TRP A 325 -42.96 29.92 21.30
N VAL A 326 -42.70 29.79 19.99
CA VAL A 326 -41.81 30.70 19.26
C VAL A 326 -42.58 31.46 18.18
N PRO A 327 -42.23 32.73 17.91
CA PRO A 327 -42.86 33.48 16.82
C PRO A 327 -42.65 32.77 15.48
N ALA A 328 -43.72 32.59 14.69
CA ALA A 328 -43.61 32.07 13.33
C ALA A 328 -42.75 33.02 12.47
N ALA A 329 -41.67 32.50 11.87
CA ALA A 329 -40.93 33.22 10.85
C ALA A 329 -41.81 33.33 9.59
N ASP A 330 -42.04 34.55 9.09
CA ASP A 330 -42.84 34.93 7.90
C ASP A 330 -44.38 35.06 8.06
N SER A 331 -44.89 35.81 9.04
CA SER A 331 -46.28 36.31 8.98
C SER A 331 -46.35 37.83 8.76
N ASP A 332 -46.14 38.28 7.52
CA ASP A 332 -46.43 39.67 7.10
C ASP A 332 -47.95 39.97 6.95
N VAL A 333 -48.82 39.16 7.57
CA VAL A 333 -50.29 39.25 7.40
C VAL A 333 -51.02 39.17 8.77
N VAL A 334 -51.36 40.35 9.30
CA VAL A 334 -52.32 40.69 10.40
C VAL A 334 -51.91 40.34 11.88
N PRO A 335 -52.58 40.83 12.96
CA PRO A 335 -51.94 41.53 14.09
C PRO A 335 -51.96 40.71 15.41
N PHE A 336 -51.78 39.39 15.34
CA PHE A 336 -51.66 38.53 16.52
C PHE A 336 -50.40 37.67 16.38
N PRO A 337 -49.57 37.51 17.43
CA PRO A 337 -48.37 36.71 17.29
C PRO A 337 -48.80 35.26 17.07
N HIS A 338 -48.63 34.76 15.84
CA HIS A 338 -48.73 33.35 15.54
C HIS A 338 -47.53 32.66 16.17
N GLU A 339 -47.67 32.26 17.43
CA GLU A 339 -46.69 31.40 18.08
C GLU A 339 -46.89 29.97 17.59
N VAL A 340 -45.82 29.35 17.11
CA VAL A 340 -45.80 27.93 16.75
C VAL A 340 -45.16 27.13 17.88
N PRO A 341 -45.73 25.98 18.25
CA PRO A 341 -45.15 25.12 19.27
C PRO A 341 -43.89 24.46 18.70
N VAL A 342 -42.79 24.50 19.45
CA VAL A 342 -41.54 23.78 19.14
C VAL A 342 -41.10 22.99 20.37
N LEU A 343 -40.38 21.90 20.16
CA LEU A 343 -39.86 21.10 21.28
C LEU A 343 -38.86 21.92 22.12
N LYS A 344 -39.02 21.88 23.44
CA LYS A 344 -38.06 22.49 24.37
C LYS A 344 -36.69 21.87 24.24
N LYS A 345 -35.66 22.70 24.41
CA LYS A 345 -34.25 22.29 24.54
C LYS A 345 -33.97 21.29 25.66
N THR A 346 -34.89 21.14 26.61
CA THR A 346 -34.78 20.19 27.73
C THR A 346 -35.56 18.89 27.52
N CYS A 347 -36.26 18.75 26.38
CA CYS A 347 -36.95 17.50 26.03
C CYS A 347 -35.95 16.34 25.99
N SER A 348 -36.28 15.24 26.68
CA SER A 348 -35.43 14.04 26.80
C SER A 348 -36.10 12.77 26.26
N GLN A 349 -37.24 12.92 25.57
CA GLN A 349 -38.00 11.79 25.04
C GLN A 349 -37.25 11.00 23.95
N PHE A 350 -36.29 11.64 23.27
CA PHE A 350 -35.61 11.08 22.10
C PHE A 350 -34.09 11.05 22.29
N PRO A 351 -33.53 10.16 23.12
CA PRO A 351 -32.08 10.00 23.18
C PRO A 351 -31.56 9.49 21.82
N VAL A 352 -30.58 10.16 21.22
CA VAL A 352 -30.04 9.78 19.91
C VAL A 352 -28.53 9.68 19.97
N GLY A 353 -27.97 8.62 19.42
CA GLY A 353 -26.54 8.46 19.30
C GLY A 353 -26.10 7.00 19.28
N ALA A 354 -24.86 6.79 19.70
CA ALA A 354 -24.27 5.48 19.86
C ALA A 354 -23.53 5.39 21.19
N GLN A 355 -23.43 4.19 21.76
CA GLN A 355 -22.73 3.99 23.03
C GLN A 355 -22.13 2.59 23.15
N ASP A 356 -21.11 2.50 23.99
CA ASP A 356 -20.49 1.26 24.40
C ASP A 356 -21.30 0.62 25.55
N LEU A 357 -21.86 -0.56 25.29
CA LEU A 357 -22.72 -1.33 26.20
C LEU A 357 -21.95 -2.06 27.32
N ARG A 358 -20.63 -1.95 27.35
CA ARG A 358 -19.77 -2.49 28.42
C ARG A 358 -19.07 -1.39 29.19
N TYR A 359 -18.73 -0.29 28.53
CA TYR A 359 -18.02 0.83 29.14
C TYR A 359 -18.95 1.91 29.70
N HIS A 360 -20.11 2.18 29.07
CA HIS A 360 -21.01 3.23 29.51
C HIS A 360 -22.10 2.70 30.46
N ASP A 361 -21.83 2.80 31.76
CA ASP A 361 -22.75 2.39 32.83
C ASP A 361 -23.43 3.60 33.52
N ASN A 362 -24.20 3.34 34.58
CA ASN A 362 -24.86 4.39 35.36
C ASN A 362 -23.87 5.35 36.02
N VAL A 363 -22.68 4.88 36.42
CA VAL A 363 -21.64 5.72 37.05
C VAL A 363 -21.05 6.65 36.01
N PHE A 364 -20.76 6.14 34.81
CA PHE A 364 -20.28 6.93 33.68
C PHE A 364 -21.21 8.11 33.38
N TYR A 365 -22.53 7.88 33.35
CA TYR A 365 -23.51 8.93 33.08
C TYR A 365 -23.93 9.73 34.32
N GLY A 366 -23.65 9.28 35.55
CA GLY A 366 -24.19 9.84 36.79
C GLY A 366 -23.96 11.34 36.95
N ASP A 367 -22.70 11.78 36.93
CA ASP A 367 -22.36 13.20 37.07
C ASP A 367 -22.94 14.06 35.94
N PHE A 368 -23.02 13.49 34.74
CA PHE A 368 -23.52 14.18 33.57
C PHE A 368 -25.04 14.37 33.61
N VAL A 369 -25.78 13.35 34.02
CA VAL A 369 -27.23 13.44 34.22
C VAL A 369 -27.54 14.43 35.35
N ASN A 370 -26.74 14.43 36.42
CA ASN A 370 -26.85 15.42 37.50
C ASN A 370 -26.59 16.85 36.99
N GLU A 371 -25.55 17.06 36.18
CA GLU A 371 -25.24 18.35 35.56
C GLU A 371 -26.39 18.82 34.65
N LEU A 372 -26.94 17.94 33.81
CA LEU A 372 -28.07 18.24 32.95
C LEU A 372 -29.31 18.69 33.73
N PHE A 373 -29.63 17.97 34.81
CA PHE A 373 -30.75 18.30 35.69
C PHE A 373 -30.53 19.64 36.39
N GLN A 374 -29.32 19.88 36.93
CA GLN A 374 -28.99 21.16 37.57
C GLN A 374 -29.08 22.31 36.57
N ALA A 375 -28.52 22.16 35.37
CA ALA A 375 -28.53 23.17 34.34
C ALA A 375 -29.95 23.56 33.92
N GLU A 376 -30.86 22.60 33.80
CA GLU A 376 -32.27 22.86 33.57
C GLU A 376 -32.91 23.64 34.74
N PHE A 377 -32.68 23.20 35.97
CA PHE A 377 -33.23 23.86 37.16
C PHE A 377 -32.75 25.32 37.28
N VAL A 378 -31.50 25.62 36.91
CA VAL A 378 -30.93 26.98 36.98
C VAL A 378 -31.03 27.76 35.66
N GLY A 379 -31.64 27.20 34.62
CA GLY A 379 -31.80 27.84 33.31
C GLY A 379 -30.49 28.12 32.58
N ARG A 380 -29.46 27.28 32.76
CA ARG A 380 -28.15 27.42 32.10
C ARG A 380 -28.00 26.45 30.93
N PRO A 381 -27.26 26.84 29.87
CA PRO A 381 -26.85 25.90 28.83
C PRO A 381 -25.94 24.81 29.42
N ALA A 382 -26.17 23.56 29.05
CA ALA A 382 -25.29 22.43 29.35
C ALA A 382 -25.10 21.57 28.09
N ALA A 383 -23.99 20.83 28.04
CA ALA A 383 -23.79 19.83 27.00
C ALA A 383 -24.85 18.73 27.13
N THR A 384 -25.51 18.38 26.03
CA THR A 384 -26.56 17.35 26.00
C THR A 384 -26.05 15.98 25.60
N LYS A 385 -24.79 15.92 25.15
CA LYS A 385 -24.13 14.72 24.63
C LYS A 385 -22.95 14.25 25.48
N LYS A 386 -22.91 12.95 25.79
CA LYS A 386 -21.79 12.26 26.44
C LYS A 386 -21.67 10.81 25.97
N GLY A 387 -20.44 10.34 25.74
CA GLY A 387 -20.18 8.96 25.34
C GLY A 387 -20.82 8.59 23.99
N GLY A 388 -20.99 9.56 23.09
CA GLY A 388 -21.67 9.38 21.80
C GLY A 388 -23.20 9.47 21.85
N MET A 389 -23.81 9.50 23.05
CA MET A 389 -25.26 9.62 23.24
C MET A 389 -25.68 11.05 23.56
N ASP A 390 -26.62 11.61 22.80
CA ASP A 390 -27.30 12.88 23.10
C ASP A 390 -28.62 12.61 23.82
N LEU A 391 -28.67 12.91 25.12
CA LEU A 391 -29.83 12.63 25.98
C LEU A 391 -30.95 13.67 25.83
N ARG A 392 -30.71 14.77 25.12
CA ARG A 392 -31.69 15.83 24.85
C ARG A 392 -31.71 16.20 23.37
N TRP A 393 -31.55 15.20 22.51
CA TRP A 393 -31.62 15.40 21.08
C TRP A 393 -33.02 15.84 20.66
N ILE A 394 -33.08 16.81 19.75
CA ILE A 394 -34.33 17.38 19.25
C ILE A 394 -34.38 17.14 17.74
N PRO A 395 -35.48 16.56 17.22
CA PRO A 395 -35.64 16.39 15.79
C PRO A 395 -35.57 17.73 15.06
N PRO A 396 -34.70 17.87 14.05
CA PRO A 396 -34.65 19.08 13.25
C PRO A 396 -35.98 19.23 12.51
N ASN A 397 -36.62 20.40 12.64
CA ASN A 397 -37.89 20.71 12.00
C ASN A 397 -39.06 19.79 12.43
N ALA A 398 -39.12 19.37 13.69
CA ALA A 398 -40.28 18.66 14.22
C ALA A 398 -41.56 19.50 14.03
N ASP A 399 -42.49 19.00 13.22
CA ASP A 399 -43.81 19.62 13.02
C ASP A 399 -44.73 19.17 14.15
N LEU A 400 -45.08 20.09 15.06
CA LEU A 400 -45.95 19.78 16.20
C LEU A 400 -47.39 20.13 15.88
N ILE A 401 -48.23 19.09 15.79
CA ILE A 401 -49.66 19.19 15.54
C ILE A 401 -50.46 18.92 16.83
N ALA A 402 -51.64 19.53 16.95
CA ALA A 402 -52.51 19.31 18.11
C ALA A 402 -52.94 17.84 18.19
N GLY A 403 -52.70 17.21 19.35
CA GLY A 403 -53.04 15.84 19.66
C GLY A 403 -54.19 15.71 20.68
N ALA A 404 -54.43 14.47 21.13
CA ALA A 404 -55.47 14.19 22.11
C ALA A 404 -55.16 14.77 23.50
N PHE A 405 -56.20 15.11 24.27
CA PHE A 405 -56.09 15.60 25.65
C PHE A 405 -55.24 16.86 25.85
N GLY A 406 -55.11 17.70 24.81
CA GLY A 406 -54.30 18.92 24.88
C GLY A 406 -52.80 18.69 24.76
N ASN A 407 -52.36 17.48 24.40
CA ASN A 407 -50.98 17.19 24.02
C ASN A 407 -50.73 17.53 22.55
N PHE A 408 -49.48 17.43 22.14
CA PHE A 408 -49.02 17.58 20.76
C PHE A 408 -48.50 16.23 20.23
N ALA A 409 -48.62 16.03 18.93
CA ALA A 409 -48.06 14.90 18.19
C ALA A 409 -47.10 15.41 17.11
N ILE A 410 -46.22 14.54 16.63
CA ILE A 410 -45.28 14.86 15.54
C ILE A 410 -45.95 14.58 14.20
N GLY A 411 -46.12 15.61 13.38
CA GLY A 411 -46.76 15.59 12.06
C GLY A 411 -45.88 15.03 10.94
N ASN A 412 -44.55 15.08 11.10
CA ASN A 412 -43.55 14.56 10.15
C ASN A 412 -42.67 13.44 10.75
N PRO A 413 -43.27 12.32 11.21
CA PRO A 413 -42.54 11.28 11.95
C PRO A 413 -41.48 10.55 11.11
N GLU A 414 -41.68 10.39 9.80
CA GLU A 414 -40.70 9.78 8.91
C GLU A 414 -39.40 10.62 8.80
N GLU A 415 -39.54 11.94 8.69
CA GLU A 415 -38.41 12.87 8.62
C GLU A 415 -37.63 12.91 9.94
N CYS A 416 -38.35 12.91 11.06
CA CYS A 416 -37.75 12.85 12.40
C CYS A 416 -36.95 11.56 12.61
N ALA A 417 -37.50 10.41 12.21
CA ALA A 417 -36.81 9.12 12.28
C ALA A 417 -35.56 9.08 11.39
N ALA A 418 -35.66 9.57 10.16
CA ALA A 418 -34.52 9.66 9.24
C ALA A 418 -33.41 10.55 9.81
N ALA A 419 -33.75 11.69 10.39
CA ALA A 419 -32.79 12.60 11.02
C ALA A 419 -32.12 11.99 12.26
N ALA A 420 -32.89 11.30 13.12
CA ALA A 420 -32.36 10.61 14.29
C ALA A 420 -31.36 9.53 13.89
N ASN A 421 -31.73 8.66 12.95
CA ASN A 421 -30.87 7.58 12.47
C ASN A 421 -29.62 8.11 11.77
N ALA A 422 -29.73 9.20 10.99
CA ALA A 422 -28.57 9.83 10.35
C ALA A 422 -27.58 10.41 11.37
N GLN A 423 -28.06 10.95 12.50
CA GLN A 423 -27.20 11.41 13.59
C GLN A 423 -26.58 10.22 14.34
N ALA A 424 -27.37 9.21 14.65
CA ALA A 424 -26.90 8.00 15.33
C ALA A 424 -25.82 7.26 14.53
N GLU A 425 -25.93 7.20 13.19
CA GLU A 425 -24.91 6.61 12.32
C GLU A 425 -23.56 7.34 12.40
N ARG A 426 -23.58 8.68 12.47
CA ARG A 426 -22.34 9.48 12.64
C ARG A 426 -21.69 9.18 13.97
N ASP A 427 -22.50 9.07 15.02
CA ASP A 427 -22.02 8.81 16.37
C ASP A 427 -21.51 7.38 16.54
N TYR A 428 -22.13 6.43 15.84
CA TYR A 428 -21.65 5.06 15.76
C TYR A 428 -20.32 4.97 15.01
N ALA A 429 -20.10 5.81 13.99
CA ALA A 429 -18.81 5.91 13.32
C ALA A 429 -17.69 6.38 14.28
N GLU A 430 -17.98 7.38 15.11
CA GLU A 430 -17.06 7.82 16.17
C GLU A 430 -16.79 6.70 17.18
N LEU A 431 -17.83 5.96 17.59
CA LEU A 431 -17.71 4.83 18.52
C LEU A 431 -16.87 3.68 17.94
N LEU A 432 -17.08 3.28 16.68
CA LEU A 432 -16.26 2.25 16.03
C LEU A 432 -14.77 2.64 15.99
N SER A 433 -14.50 3.93 15.80
CA SER A 433 -13.14 4.46 15.73
C SER A 433 -12.46 4.50 17.10
N SER A 434 -13.21 4.82 18.16
CA SER A 434 -12.67 5.01 19.50
C SER A 434 -12.63 3.74 20.36
N SER A 435 -13.45 2.75 20.01
CA SER A 435 -13.54 1.48 20.75
C SER A 435 -12.40 0.51 20.44
N GLY A 436 -11.64 0.74 19.36
CA GLY A 436 -10.52 -0.11 18.93
C GLY A 436 -10.92 -1.26 17.98
N TYR A 437 -12.18 -1.29 17.56
CA TYR A 437 -12.65 -2.22 16.52
C TYR A 437 -11.83 -2.11 15.21
N THR A 438 -11.55 -0.89 14.75
CA THR A 438 -10.76 -0.67 13.52
C THR A 438 -9.32 -1.20 13.67
N GLN A 439 -8.77 -1.17 14.88
CA GLN A 439 -7.45 -1.70 15.19
C GLN A 439 -7.41 -3.24 15.10
N LEU A 440 -8.44 -3.93 15.59
CA LEU A 440 -8.52 -5.40 15.49
C LEU A 440 -8.59 -5.84 14.02
N VAL A 441 -9.46 -5.18 13.24
CA VAL A 441 -9.62 -5.46 11.81
C VAL A 441 -8.34 -5.14 11.01
N HIS A 442 -7.64 -4.05 11.36
CA HIS A 442 -6.34 -3.73 10.78
C HIS A 442 -5.27 -4.76 11.14
N LEU A 443 -5.17 -5.17 12.41
CA LEU A 443 -4.21 -6.20 12.83
C LEU A 443 -4.46 -7.55 12.17
N ALA A 444 -5.71 -7.95 11.99
CA ALA A 444 -6.03 -9.16 11.22
C ALA A 444 -5.51 -9.06 9.77
N ALA A 445 -5.62 -7.89 9.13
CA ALA A 445 -5.03 -7.65 7.82
C ALA A 445 -3.49 -7.65 7.83
N VAL A 446 -2.86 -7.11 8.89
CA VAL A 446 -1.40 -7.22 9.08
C VAL A 446 -1.00 -8.69 9.17
N LEU A 447 -1.64 -9.49 10.03
CA LEU A 447 -1.32 -10.92 10.15
C LEU A 447 -1.51 -11.67 8.84
N ARG A 448 -2.53 -11.34 8.04
CA ARG A 448 -2.75 -11.86 6.68
C ARG A 448 -1.63 -11.49 5.71
N ASN A 449 -1.12 -10.26 5.81
CA ASN A 449 0.03 -9.85 5.03
C ASN A 449 1.29 -10.60 5.43
N GLU A 450 1.52 -10.75 6.72
CA GLU A 450 2.69 -11.43 7.26
C GLU A 450 2.64 -12.95 7.01
N MET A 451 1.48 -13.58 6.89
CA MET A 451 1.40 -15.00 6.50
C MET A 451 1.57 -15.24 4.99
N SER A 452 1.31 -14.20 4.18
CA SER A 452 1.37 -14.28 2.72
C SER A 452 2.82 -14.27 2.26
N GLU A 453 3.15 -15.18 1.36
CA GLU A 453 4.46 -15.21 0.70
C GLU A 453 4.79 -13.85 0.08
N PRO A 454 6.04 -13.38 0.15
CA PRO A 454 6.38 -12.07 -0.34
C PRO A 454 6.49 -12.07 -1.88
N THR A 455 6.19 -10.93 -2.51
CA THR A 455 6.39 -10.72 -3.96
C THR A 455 7.79 -10.20 -4.31
N SER A 456 8.60 -9.91 -3.28
CA SER A 456 9.98 -9.44 -3.37
C SER A 456 10.83 -10.18 -2.35
N SER A 457 12.15 -10.25 -2.56
CA SER A 457 13.05 -10.93 -1.63
C SER A 457 13.04 -10.31 -0.24
N GLU A 458 13.09 -11.17 0.79
CA GLU A 458 13.38 -10.79 2.18
C GLU A 458 14.87 -10.94 2.53
N THR A 459 15.65 -11.60 1.67
CA THR A 459 17.03 -12.00 1.99
C THR A 459 18.08 -11.41 1.05
N VAL A 460 17.65 -10.86 -0.09
CA VAL A 460 18.51 -10.27 -1.12
C VAL A 460 18.26 -8.78 -1.21
N ASP A 461 19.32 -7.98 -1.08
CA ASP A 461 19.31 -6.54 -1.32
C ASP A 461 20.52 -6.14 -2.15
N VAL A 462 20.37 -5.15 -3.02
CA VAL A 462 21.49 -4.64 -3.83
C VAL A 462 22.01 -3.38 -3.16
N THR A 463 23.17 -3.48 -2.54
CA THR A 463 23.71 -2.45 -1.65
C THR A 463 24.60 -1.46 -2.38
N ALA A 464 25.28 -1.88 -3.45
CA ALA A 464 26.14 -1.01 -4.24
C ALA A 464 26.17 -1.43 -5.71
N ARG A 465 26.31 -0.44 -6.58
CA ARG A 465 26.48 -0.63 -8.02
C ARG A 465 27.37 0.49 -8.57
N SER A 466 28.39 0.13 -9.34
CA SER A 466 29.19 1.07 -10.13
C SER A 466 29.42 0.51 -11.52
N ILE A 467 29.45 1.38 -12.52
CA ILE A 467 29.80 1.03 -13.90
C ILE A 467 30.82 2.04 -14.38
N LEU A 468 32.05 1.57 -14.54
CA LEU A 468 33.19 2.34 -15.03
C LEU A 468 33.40 2.05 -16.51
N ARG A 469 33.91 3.04 -17.24
CA ARG A 469 34.21 2.91 -18.68
C ARG A 469 35.52 3.59 -19.03
N ASP A 470 36.35 2.90 -19.78
CA ASP A 470 37.57 3.43 -20.37
C ASP A 470 37.44 3.47 -21.90
N ALA A 471 37.58 4.65 -22.49
CA ALA A 471 37.51 4.83 -23.94
C ALA A 471 38.73 4.20 -24.63
N GLY A 472 38.46 3.36 -25.62
CA GLY A 472 39.46 2.74 -26.48
C GLY A 472 39.90 3.63 -27.64
N LEU A 473 40.76 3.08 -28.51
CA LEU A 473 41.23 3.78 -29.70
C LEU A 473 40.07 3.98 -30.69
N GLN A 474 39.81 5.24 -31.04
CA GLN A 474 38.77 5.60 -32.00
C GLN A 474 39.04 5.04 -33.39
N GLN A 475 37.97 4.61 -34.07
CA GLN A 475 38.01 4.06 -35.42
C GLN A 475 37.05 4.82 -36.34
N ASP A 476 37.55 5.18 -37.51
CA ASP A 476 36.71 5.76 -38.56
C ASP A 476 35.80 4.68 -39.17
N SER A 477 34.51 4.97 -39.24
CA SER A 477 33.54 4.13 -39.94
C SER A 477 32.57 4.97 -40.78
N ARG A 478 31.64 4.31 -41.45
CA ARG A 478 30.61 4.94 -42.27
C ARG A 478 29.27 4.29 -42.01
N ILE A 479 28.27 5.11 -41.69
CA ILE A 479 26.87 4.67 -41.56
C ILE A 479 26.05 5.13 -42.76
N THR A 480 24.95 4.42 -43.00
CA THR A 480 23.96 4.76 -44.02
C THR A 480 22.58 4.74 -43.36
N SER A 481 21.80 5.79 -43.53
CA SER A 481 20.42 5.83 -43.05
C SER A 481 19.55 4.86 -43.83
N ASN A 482 18.54 4.30 -43.18
CA ASN A 482 17.44 3.59 -43.84
C ASN A 482 16.56 4.55 -44.68
N TRP A 483 16.66 5.86 -44.44
CA TRP A 483 15.95 6.90 -45.19
C TRP A 483 16.81 7.46 -46.34
N LYS A 484 16.14 7.73 -47.46
CA LYS A 484 16.73 8.41 -48.62
C LYS A 484 16.25 9.86 -48.66
N LEU A 485 17.17 10.81 -48.87
CA LEU A 485 16.84 12.21 -49.12
C LEU A 485 16.97 12.47 -50.63
N ALA A 486 15.89 12.93 -51.27
CA ALA A 486 15.84 13.10 -52.73
C ALA A 486 16.32 11.86 -53.53
N GLY A 487 15.93 10.66 -53.08
CA GLY A 487 16.26 9.37 -53.72
C GLY A 487 17.71 8.90 -53.53
N ARG A 488 18.54 9.61 -52.76
CA ARG A 488 19.93 9.22 -52.47
C ARG A 488 20.09 8.72 -51.04
N PRO A 489 20.93 7.70 -50.80
CA PRO A 489 21.22 7.24 -49.44
C PRO A 489 21.92 8.35 -48.65
N ILE A 490 21.44 8.63 -47.44
CA ILE A 490 22.12 9.53 -46.51
C ILE A 490 23.26 8.74 -45.89
N THR A 491 24.51 9.18 -46.07
CA THR A 491 25.69 8.54 -45.47
C THR A 491 26.49 9.56 -44.68
N ALA A 492 27.03 9.16 -43.53
CA ALA A 492 27.97 9.96 -42.77
C ALA A 492 29.22 9.17 -42.40
N LYS A 493 30.35 9.88 -42.32
CA LYS A 493 31.54 9.37 -41.65
C LYS A 493 31.29 9.50 -40.15
N VAL A 494 31.51 8.42 -39.41
CA VAL A 494 31.29 8.35 -37.96
C VAL A 494 32.56 7.92 -37.26
N LEU A 495 32.64 8.23 -35.98
CA LEU A 495 33.70 7.73 -35.10
C LEU A 495 33.10 6.66 -34.21
N LEU A 496 33.63 5.44 -34.33
CA LEU A 496 33.37 4.35 -33.41
C LEU A 496 34.40 4.43 -32.29
N GLU A 497 33.93 4.46 -31.05
CA GLU A 497 34.77 4.45 -29.87
C GLU A 497 34.44 3.22 -29.02
N PRO A 498 35.23 2.14 -29.16
CA PRO A 498 35.17 0.99 -28.26
C PRO A 498 35.29 1.43 -26.80
N GLN A 499 34.58 0.78 -25.90
CA GLN A 499 34.63 1.03 -24.46
C GLN A 499 34.99 -0.25 -23.73
N ASP A 500 35.99 -0.18 -22.84
CA ASP A 500 36.23 -1.18 -21.80
C ASP A 500 35.34 -0.84 -20.61
N VAL A 501 34.25 -1.58 -20.45
CA VAL A 501 33.24 -1.42 -19.43
C VAL A 501 33.53 -2.38 -18.29
N ARG A 502 33.59 -1.84 -17.07
CA ARG A 502 33.72 -2.61 -15.83
C ARG A 502 32.52 -2.33 -14.94
N ALA A 503 31.71 -3.35 -14.68
CA ALA A 503 30.57 -3.23 -13.76
C ALA A 503 30.90 -3.94 -12.46
N GLU A 504 30.72 -3.24 -11.34
CA GLU A 504 30.84 -3.78 -9.99
C GLU A 504 29.47 -3.73 -9.31
N LEU A 505 29.04 -4.87 -8.75
CA LEU A 505 27.79 -4.99 -8.03
C LEU A 505 28.03 -5.69 -6.70
N THR A 506 27.44 -5.17 -5.64
CA THR A 506 27.41 -5.81 -4.33
C THR A 506 25.96 -6.04 -3.94
N LEU A 507 25.65 -7.29 -3.57
CA LEU A 507 24.36 -7.66 -3.01
C LEU A 507 24.54 -8.44 -1.71
N THR A 508 23.58 -8.33 -0.82
CA THR A 508 23.50 -9.17 0.38
C THR A 508 22.68 -10.42 0.08
N THR A 509 22.97 -11.50 0.78
CA THR A 509 22.15 -12.72 0.83
C THR A 509 21.82 -13.00 2.30
N GLN A 510 21.02 -14.03 2.59
CA GLN A 510 20.72 -14.41 3.97
C GLN A 510 22.04 -14.61 4.75
N PRO A 511 22.17 -14.04 5.96
CA PRO A 511 23.37 -14.18 6.77
C PRO A 511 23.77 -15.65 7.04
N PRO A 512 25.08 -15.96 7.15
CA PRO A 512 25.57 -17.34 7.33
C PRO A 512 25.22 -17.93 8.72
N ASN A 513 24.86 -17.08 9.68
CA ASN A 513 24.45 -17.46 11.04
C ASN A 513 22.96 -17.87 11.06
N ARG A 514 22.55 -18.69 10.09
CA ARG A 514 21.23 -19.30 10.03
C ARG A 514 21.36 -20.81 10.07
N ALA A 515 20.45 -21.43 10.82
CA ALA A 515 20.41 -22.88 10.93
C ALA A 515 19.92 -23.52 9.62
N ARG A 516 18.95 -22.88 8.96
CA ARG A 516 18.43 -23.27 7.64
C ARG A 516 18.84 -22.25 6.59
N PRO A 517 19.90 -22.52 5.81
CA PRO A 517 20.31 -21.59 4.79
C PRO A 517 19.35 -21.63 3.59
N PHE A 518 19.01 -20.47 3.06
CA PHE A 518 18.24 -20.32 1.83
C PHE A 518 19.08 -20.79 0.65
N HIS A 519 18.45 -21.43 -0.35
CA HIS A 519 19.13 -21.79 -1.59
C HIS A 519 18.92 -20.69 -2.64
N TYR A 520 20.03 -20.30 -3.27
CA TYR A 520 20.06 -19.28 -4.30
C TYR A 520 20.58 -19.85 -5.61
N GLU A 521 20.01 -19.40 -6.72
CA GLU A 521 20.66 -19.49 -8.04
C GLU A 521 20.99 -18.09 -8.53
N ILE A 522 22.28 -17.80 -8.68
CA ILE A 522 22.77 -16.49 -9.12
C ILE A 522 23.15 -16.62 -10.59
N LYS A 523 22.44 -15.89 -11.46
CA LYS A 523 22.52 -16.02 -12.91
C LYS A 523 22.75 -14.67 -13.58
N LEU A 524 23.38 -14.69 -14.74
CA LEU A 524 23.29 -13.63 -15.73
C LEU A 524 22.25 -14.01 -16.77
N ARG A 525 21.33 -13.10 -17.09
CA ARG A 525 20.27 -13.31 -18.07
C ARG A 525 20.17 -12.13 -19.03
N THR A 526 19.94 -12.39 -20.30
CA THR A 526 19.63 -11.38 -21.32
C THR A 526 18.20 -11.56 -21.82
N LEU A 527 17.59 -10.46 -22.26
CA LEU A 527 16.21 -10.46 -22.74
C LEU A 527 16.14 -10.21 -24.25
N ALA A 528 15.06 -10.70 -24.85
CA ALA A 528 14.71 -10.48 -26.24
C ALA A 528 14.22 -9.04 -26.44
N SER A 529 15.16 -8.16 -26.78
CA SER A 529 14.95 -6.72 -26.98
C SER A 529 14.77 -6.27 -28.43
N LEU A 530 14.49 -7.18 -29.38
CA LEU A 530 14.27 -6.80 -30.78
C LEU A 530 12.78 -6.77 -31.10
N GLY A 531 12.32 -5.62 -31.59
CA GLY A 531 10.98 -5.47 -32.16
C GLY A 531 10.85 -6.19 -33.50
N SER A 532 9.63 -6.24 -34.04
CA SER A 532 9.29 -6.95 -35.29
C SER A 532 10.03 -6.45 -36.55
N ARG A 533 10.75 -5.33 -36.47
CA ARG A 533 11.52 -4.73 -37.56
C ARG A 533 13.01 -4.55 -37.24
N GLY A 534 13.52 -5.20 -36.20
CA GLY A 534 14.93 -5.07 -35.79
C GLY A 534 15.26 -3.77 -35.03
N SER A 535 14.26 -2.97 -34.66
CA SER A 535 14.44 -1.87 -33.71
C SER A 535 14.73 -2.43 -32.32
N TYR A 536 15.71 -1.84 -31.63
CA TYR A 536 15.99 -2.20 -30.24
C TYR A 536 14.93 -1.57 -29.32
N ASP A 537 14.29 -2.41 -28.51
CA ASP A 537 13.29 -2.04 -27.51
C ASP A 537 13.85 -2.36 -26.12
N GLU A 538 14.01 -1.34 -25.28
CA GLU A 538 14.61 -1.50 -23.96
C GLU A 538 13.62 -2.18 -22.99
N ARG A 539 13.77 -3.50 -22.86
CA ARG A 539 12.97 -4.33 -21.95
C ARG A 539 13.39 -4.12 -20.51
N GLN A 540 12.41 -3.94 -19.63
CA GLN A 540 12.60 -4.08 -18.19
C GLN A 540 12.48 -5.55 -17.81
N TYR A 541 13.08 -5.95 -16.69
CA TYR A 541 12.96 -7.33 -16.24
C TYR A 541 11.51 -7.73 -15.94
N GLY A 542 10.69 -6.77 -15.49
CA GLY A 542 9.25 -6.93 -15.29
C GLY A 542 8.47 -7.33 -16.56
N ASP A 543 9.00 -7.06 -17.76
CA ASP A 543 8.41 -7.51 -19.03
C ASP A 543 8.61 -9.00 -19.26
N PHE A 544 9.63 -9.60 -18.64
CA PHE A 544 9.94 -11.02 -18.71
C PHE A 544 9.36 -11.80 -17.55
N TRP A 545 9.51 -11.31 -16.32
CA TRP A 545 9.06 -12.00 -15.12
C TRP A 545 8.60 -11.00 -14.08
N ARG A 546 7.46 -11.29 -13.45
CA ARG A 546 6.96 -10.54 -12.28
C ARG A 546 6.16 -11.44 -11.35
N ALA A 547 6.19 -11.11 -10.06
CA ALA A 547 5.32 -11.67 -9.05
C ALA A 547 4.24 -10.66 -8.67
N SER A 548 3.02 -11.14 -8.47
CA SER A 548 1.87 -10.36 -8.02
C SER A 548 1.02 -11.20 -7.06
N TYR A 549 0.14 -10.56 -6.31
CA TYR A 549 -0.81 -11.28 -5.45
C TYR A 549 -2.12 -11.58 -6.19
N LYS A 550 -2.71 -12.73 -5.88
CA LYS A 550 -4.11 -13.05 -6.20
C LYS A 550 -4.84 -13.59 -4.98
N PRO A 551 -6.19 -13.51 -4.93
CA PRO A 551 -6.97 -14.15 -3.87
C PRO A 551 -6.69 -15.66 -3.80
N ASP A 552 -6.52 -16.18 -2.59
CA ASP A 552 -6.44 -17.62 -2.35
C ASP A 552 -7.83 -18.25 -2.60
N PRO A 553 -7.96 -19.20 -3.54
CA PRO A 553 -9.24 -19.86 -3.80
C PRO A 553 -9.74 -20.71 -2.62
N GLN A 554 -8.86 -21.12 -1.70
CA GLN A 554 -9.22 -21.88 -0.51
C GLN A 554 -9.60 -20.97 0.67
N HIS A 555 -9.10 -19.73 0.68
CA HIS A 555 -9.31 -18.76 1.75
C HIS A 555 -9.54 -17.36 1.16
N GLU A 556 -10.80 -16.97 0.95
CA GLU A 556 -11.18 -15.74 0.22
C GLU A 556 -10.54 -14.44 0.77
N ARG A 557 -10.10 -14.44 2.04
CA ARG A 557 -9.47 -13.31 2.73
C ARG A 557 -7.93 -13.30 2.65
N CYS A 558 -7.32 -14.39 2.20
CA CYS A 558 -5.88 -14.53 2.09
C CYS A 558 -5.42 -14.32 0.65
N LEU A 559 -4.14 -13.98 0.50
CA LEU A 559 -3.52 -13.82 -0.81
C LEU A 559 -2.45 -14.88 -1.00
N VAL A 560 -2.26 -15.30 -2.25
CA VAL A 560 -1.16 -16.16 -2.67
C VAL A 560 -0.38 -15.46 -3.77
N VAL A 561 0.92 -15.74 -3.84
CA VAL A 561 1.77 -15.22 -4.90
C VAL A 561 1.42 -15.94 -6.21
N GLU A 562 1.29 -15.16 -7.27
CA GLU A 562 1.20 -15.62 -8.64
C GLU A 562 2.35 -15.02 -9.42
N THR A 563 3.05 -15.87 -10.16
CA THR A 563 4.12 -15.45 -11.07
C THR A 563 3.62 -15.43 -12.49
N TRP A 564 4.01 -14.40 -13.22
CA TRP A 564 3.83 -14.31 -14.65
C TRP A 564 5.19 -14.30 -15.33
N GLN A 565 5.32 -15.08 -16.40
CA GLN A 565 6.55 -15.17 -17.18
C GLN A 565 6.22 -15.10 -18.68
N ALA A 566 6.92 -14.23 -19.41
CA ALA A 566 6.86 -14.13 -20.86
C ALA A 566 7.99 -14.92 -21.55
N HIS A 567 7.79 -15.25 -22.82
CA HIS A 567 8.81 -15.84 -23.68
C HIS A 567 9.81 -14.79 -24.19
N LEU A 568 10.40 -14.02 -23.28
CA LEU A 568 11.41 -12.98 -23.59
C LEU A 568 12.83 -13.35 -23.12
N GLY A 569 13.03 -14.49 -22.45
CA GLY A 569 14.37 -14.95 -22.08
C GLY A 569 15.17 -15.31 -23.34
N LEU A 570 16.38 -14.78 -23.47
CA LEU A 570 17.22 -14.98 -24.66
C LEU A 570 18.44 -15.88 -24.36
N GLY A 571 19.27 -15.47 -23.40
CA GLY A 571 20.42 -16.25 -22.95
C GLY A 571 20.50 -16.23 -21.43
N GLU A 572 21.08 -17.29 -20.86
CA GLU A 572 21.34 -17.37 -19.43
C GLU A 572 22.65 -18.11 -19.13
N ALA A 573 23.31 -17.71 -18.06
CA ALA A 573 24.50 -18.36 -17.52
C ALA A 573 24.45 -18.34 -15.99
N THR A 574 24.61 -19.51 -15.36
CA THR A 574 24.65 -19.61 -13.89
C THR A 574 26.06 -19.33 -13.40
N LEU A 575 26.21 -18.37 -12.48
CA LEU A 575 27.47 -18.03 -11.83
C LEU A 575 27.69 -18.86 -10.57
N ALA A 576 26.66 -18.99 -9.74
CA ALA A 576 26.72 -19.76 -8.51
C ALA A 576 25.35 -20.38 -8.21
N SER A 577 25.36 -21.53 -7.54
CA SER A 577 24.16 -22.19 -7.02
C SER A 577 24.49 -22.80 -5.67
N GLY A 578 23.63 -22.59 -4.68
CA GLY A 578 23.86 -23.09 -3.34
C GLY A 578 23.27 -22.22 -2.24
N PRO A 579 23.50 -22.60 -0.98
CA PRO A 579 23.25 -21.73 0.15
C PRO A 579 24.29 -20.61 0.28
N THR A 580 23.97 -19.55 1.05
CA THR A 580 24.98 -18.56 1.45
C THR A 580 26.20 -19.27 2.05
N PRO A 581 27.40 -19.08 1.48
CA PRO A 581 28.55 -19.87 1.84
C PRO A 581 29.13 -19.38 3.17
N ARG A 582 29.44 -20.33 4.07
CA ARG A 582 30.09 -20.05 5.36
C ARG A 582 31.57 -19.73 5.23
N SER A 583 32.18 -20.12 4.10
CA SER A 583 33.55 -19.82 3.71
C SER A 583 33.53 -19.03 2.41
N LEU A 584 34.55 -18.19 2.18
CA LEU A 584 34.67 -17.44 0.93
C LEU A 584 34.69 -18.39 -0.27
N HIS A 585 33.72 -18.22 -1.16
CA HIS A 585 33.69 -18.83 -2.48
C HIS A 585 34.12 -17.76 -3.50
N ARG A 586 35.03 -18.10 -4.40
CA ARG A 586 35.51 -17.22 -5.46
C ARG A 586 35.56 -18.01 -6.75
N ASP A 587 35.08 -17.41 -7.81
CA ASP A 587 35.24 -17.93 -9.16
C ASP A 587 35.49 -16.79 -10.14
N GLU A 588 36.19 -17.09 -11.22
CA GLU A 588 36.48 -16.14 -12.30
C GLU A 588 36.58 -16.87 -13.63
N GLY A 589 36.19 -16.19 -14.70
CA GLY A 589 36.24 -16.77 -16.02
C GLY A 589 35.66 -15.89 -17.10
N THR A 590 35.31 -16.52 -18.20
CA THR A 590 34.68 -15.86 -19.35
C THR A 590 33.47 -16.68 -19.77
N LEU A 591 32.36 -16.00 -20.04
CA LEU A 591 31.12 -16.61 -20.50
C LEU A 591 30.66 -15.96 -21.80
N SER A 592 30.07 -16.78 -22.67
CA SER A 592 29.44 -16.33 -23.90
C SER A 592 27.93 -16.50 -23.78
N ILE A 593 27.18 -15.41 -23.95
CA ILE A 593 25.73 -15.38 -23.77
C ILE A 593 25.07 -14.79 -25.02
N ALA A 594 23.96 -15.36 -25.45
CA ALA A 594 23.16 -14.77 -26.53
C ALA A 594 22.59 -13.43 -26.04
N ALA A 595 22.72 -12.37 -26.83
CA ALA A 595 22.21 -11.05 -26.49
C ALA A 595 21.62 -10.36 -27.73
N HIS A 596 20.62 -9.52 -27.51
CA HIS A 596 20.23 -8.52 -28.50
C HIS A 596 21.05 -7.27 -28.24
N THR A 597 21.73 -6.80 -29.29
CA THR A 597 22.67 -5.69 -29.26
C THR A 597 22.14 -4.51 -30.05
N PHE A 598 22.69 -3.32 -29.84
CA PHE A 598 22.35 -2.10 -30.57
C PHE A 598 23.55 -1.16 -30.71
N ASP A 599 23.48 -0.25 -31.67
CA ASP A 599 24.40 0.88 -31.78
C ASP A 599 23.83 2.08 -31.03
N TRP A 600 24.69 2.76 -30.29
CA TRP A 600 24.34 4.01 -29.64
C TRP A 600 24.88 5.18 -30.46
N TRP A 601 23.99 5.86 -31.17
CA TRP A 601 24.32 6.99 -32.03
C TRP A 601 24.21 8.29 -31.24
N ILE A 602 25.35 8.93 -30.99
CA ILE A 602 25.48 10.15 -30.17
C ILE A 602 25.84 11.31 -31.11
N PRO A 603 25.15 12.46 -31.06
CA PRO A 603 25.53 13.62 -31.83
C PRO A 603 26.92 14.16 -31.48
N ASP A 604 27.78 14.35 -32.48
CA ASP A 604 29.19 14.76 -32.32
C ASP A 604 29.37 16.11 -31.57
N HIS A 605 28.36 16.99 -31.56
CA HIS A 605 28.41 18.25 -30.81
C HIS A 605 28.32 18.08 -29.29
N GLN A 606 27.96 16.89 -28.80
CA GLN A 606 27.92 16.53 -27.38
C GLN A 606 29.27 15.99 -26.86
N ARG A 607 30.30 15.95 -27.71
CA ARG A 607 31.67 15.50 -27.39
C ARG A 607 32.44 16.47 -26.47
N VAL A 608 31.77 17.28 -25.65
CA VAL A 608 32.47 18.17 -24.71
C VAL A 608 33.29 17.29 -23.76
N GLU A 609 34.59 17.56 -23.65
CA GLU A 609 35.53 16.88 -22.73
C GLU A 609 34.96 16.92 -21.31
N GLN A 610 34.22 15.88 -20.92
CA GLN A 610 33.76 15.69 -19.56
C GLN A 610 34.66 14.66 -18.87
N PRO A 611 35.06 14.90 -17.61
CA PRO A 611 35.90 13.97 -16.87
C PRO A 611 35.18 12.63 -16.68
N VAL A 612 35.97 11.58 -16.40
CA VAL A 612 35.52 10.22 -16.06
C VAL A 612 34.24 10.30 -15.22
N HIS A 613 33.11 9.94 -15.82
CA HIS A 613 31.82 9.87 -15.12
C HIS A 613 31.75 8.56 -14.37
N ASP A 614 31.55 8.65 -13.06
CA ASP A 614 30.98 7.55 -12.28
C ASP A 614 29.47 7.62 -12.53
N ASP A 615 28.97 6.83 -13.48
CA ASP A 615 27.57 6.87 -13.94
C ASP A 615 26.57 6.53 -12.79
N PHE A 616 27.05 6.13 -11.60
CA PHE A 616 26.23 5.69 -10.47
C PHE A 616 26.79 6.04 -9.08
N GLY A 617 27.54 7.14 -8.92
CA GLY A 617 27.97 7.59 -7.59
C GLY A 617 26.78 7.74 -6.63
N VAL A 618 26.57 6.75 -5.75
CA VAL A 618 25.65 6.87 -4.62
C VAL A 618 26.35 7.78 -3.64
N ASP A 619 26.08 9.08 -3.73
CA ASP A 619 26.46 10.01 -2.67
C ASP A 619 25.81 9.51 -1.37
N GLY A 620 26.65 8.94 -0.50
CA GLY A 620 26.33 8.66 0.89
C GLY A 620 26.14 9.97 1.64
N ALA A 621 25.02 10.66 1.38
CA ALA A 621 24.57 11.81 2.13
C ALA A 621 23.04 11.80 2.17
N PHE A 622 22.48 11.12 3.16
CA PHE A 622 21.19 11.50 3.70
C PHE A 622 21.32 12.92 4.28
N THR A 623 21.09 13.94 3.48
CA THR A 623 20.79 15.28 3.99
C THR A 623 19.32 15.33 4.36
N PHE A 624 19.05 15.38 5.67
CA PHE A 624 17.78 15.87 6.18
C PHE A 624 17.61 17.32 5.69
N GLU A 625 16.76 17.54 4.69
CA GLU A 625 16.24 18.88 4.43
C GLU A 625 15.16 19.20 5.46
N THR A 626 15.61 19.85 6.53
CA THR A 626 14.79 20.68 7.40
C THR A 626 13.99 21.69 6.57
N VAL A 627 12.67 21.63 6.68
CA VAL A 627 11.73 22.66 6.24
C VAL A 627 12.13 24.01 6.83
N GLY A 628 12.51 24.95 5.96
CA GLY A 628 12.87 26.31 6.33
C GLY A 628 12.38 27.30 5.28
N SER A 629 11.54 28.23 5.73
CA SER A 629 10.86 29.29 4.98
C SER A 629 11.73 30.15 4.07
N GLY A 630 11.21 30.56 2.91
CA GLY A 630 11.76 31.68 2.16
C GLY A 630 11.09 31.88 0.80
N SER A 631 10.29 32.94 0.70
CA SER A 631 9.72 33.48 -0.53
C SER A 631 10.79 33.84 -1.56
N ASP A 632 10.58 33.50 -2.83
CA ASP A 632 10.55 34.53 -3.88
C ASP A 632 9.99 33.98 -5.20
N SER A 633 8.96 34.66 -5.67
CA SER A 633 8.28 34.48 -6.94
C SER A 633 9.12 34.99 -8.10
N LEU A 634 9.14 34.27 -9.23
CA LEU A 634 9.31 34.89 -10.55
C LEU A 634 8.62 34.05 -11.63
N SER A 635 7.47 34.58 -12.05
CA SER A 635 6.58 34.12 -13.12
C SER A 635 7.08 34.52 -14.50
N ILE A 636 6.92 33.65 -15.50
CA ILE A 636 6.89 34.00 -16.93
C ILE A 636 5.63 33.36 -17.56
N PRO A 637 4.83 34.11 -18.36
CA PRO A 637 3.44 33.76 -18.65
C PRO A 637 3.31 32.79 -19.84
N ARG A 638 2.53 31.72 -19.68
CA ARG A 638 1.98 30.96 -20.81
C ARG A 638 0.54 31.38 -21.04
N ARG A 639 0.28 31.86 -22.26
CA ARG A 639 -1.05 32.19 -22.78
C ARG A 639 -1.95 30.96 -22.79
N ASP A 640 -3.18 31.18 -22.35
CA ASP A 640 -4.31 30.27 -22.41
C ASP A 640 -4.61 29.77 -23.83
N VAL A 641 -4.67 28.46 -23.99
CA VAL A 641 -5.67 27.81 -24.86
C VAL A 641 -6.23 26.64 -24.06
N VAL A 642 -7.41 26.85 -23.48
CA VAL A 642 -8.27 25.77 -22.95
C VAL A 642 -9.37 25.53 -23.98
N LEU A 643 -9.58 24.26 -24.33
CA LEU A 643 -10.82 23.57 -24.69
C LEU A 643 -10.56 22.58 -25.84
N PHE A 644 -10.37 21.30 -25.53
CA PHE A 644 -11.44 20.30 -25.59
C PHE A 644 -11.04 19.07 -24.80
N ASN A 645 -11.95 18.68 -23.93
CA ASN A 645 -11.85 17.60 -22.95
C ASN A 645 -12.42 16.32 -23.57
N LEU A 646 -11.56 15.34 -23.84
CA LEU A 646 -11.89 13.93 -24.05
C LEU A 646 -10.74 13.10 -23.45
N GLY A 647 -10.48 13.22 -22.14
CA GLY A 647 -9.61 12.27 -21.42
C GLY A 647 -10.43 11.02 -21.14
N GLU A 648 -10.19 9.83 -21.73
CA GLU A 648 -8.93 9.11 -21.92
C GLU A 648 -8.13 9.00 -20.60
N GLN A 649 -8.30 7.81 -20.03
CA GLN A 649 -7.67 7.16 -18.89
C GLN A 649 -6.60 7.93 -18.10
N PRO A 650 -6.76 8.08 -16.77
CA PRO A 650 -5.65 8.48 -15.92
C PRO A 650 -4.62 7.35 -15.89
N PHE A 651 -3.45 7.69 -16.43
CA PHE A 651 -2.20 6.98 -16.33
C PHE A 651 -1.95 6.49 -14.90
N THR A 652 -1.60 5.22 -14.79
CA THR A 652 -1.02 4.60 -13.60
C THR A 652 0.34 5.23 -13.31
N THR A 653 0.40 6.00 -12.24
CA THR A 653 1.65 6.39 -11.57
C THR A 653 1.54 5.94 -10.12
N ASP A 654 2.07 4.76 -9.81
CA ASP A 654 3.16 4.57 -8.85
C ASP A 654 3.64 3.12 -8.92
N GLU A 655 4.14 2.69 -10.08
CA GLU A 655 5.14 1.62 -10.02
C GLU A 655 6.43 2.27 -9.54
N LEU A 656 6.98 1.72 -8.45
CA LEU A 656 8.35 1.90 -7.99
C LEU A 656 9.26 2.29 -9.16
N ARG A 657 9.51 3.59 -9.26
CA ARG A 657 10.60 4.10 -10.07
C ARG A 657 11.87 3.59 -9.41
N ILE A 658 12.34 2.41 -9.84
CA ILE A 658 13.77 2.20 -10.02
C ILE A 658 14.27 3.50 -10.68
N PRO A 659 15.33 4.15 -10.19
CA PRO A 659 15.88 5.37 -10.79
C PRO A 659 16.40 5.03 -12.19
N TRP A 660 15.46 4.95 -13.10
CA TRP A 660 15.53 4.88 -14.54
C TRP A 660 14.44 5.77 -15.14
N LYS A 661 13.91 6.69 -14.31
CA LYS A 661 13.40 7.94 -14.81
C LYS A 661 14.62 8.71 -15.31
N ASN A 662 14.99 8.50 -16.57
CA ASN A 662 16.04 9.24 -17.26
C ASN A 662 17.24 9.46 -16.34
N GLY A 663 17.86 8.36 -15.89
CA GLY A 663 19.31 8.42 -15.74
C GLY A 663 19.81 8.70 -17.15
N GLU A 664 19.84 9.97 -17.52
CA GLU A 664 20.65 10.46 -18.61
C GLU A 664 21.99 9.78 -18.37
N SER A 665 22.30 8.75 -19.16
CA SER A 665 23.64 8.75 -19.71
C SER A 665 23.84 10.21 -20.13
N GLY A 666 24.79 10.94 -19.54
CA GLY A 666 24.95 12.37 -19.84
C GLY A 666 25.05 12.67 -21.35
N TRP A 667 25.22 11.61 -22.14
CA TRP A 667 25.08 11.43 -23.58
C TRP A 667 23.61 11.36 -24.06
N GLY A 668 23.15 12.42 -24.72
CA GLY A 668 21.94 12.35 -25.55
C GLY A 668 22.23 11.53 -26.82
N GLY A 669 21.52 10.44 -27.05
CA GLY A 669 21.72 9.63 -28.26
C GLY A 669 20.59 8.65 -28.52
N GLU A 670 20.58 8.08 -29.73
CA GLU A 670 19.55 7.16 -30.20
C GLU A 670 20.08 5.72 -30.28
N ARG A 671 19.26 4.75 -29.88
CA ARG A 671 19.58 3.31 -29.96
C ARG A 671 19.08 2.77 -31.29
N ARG A 672 19.98 2.23 -32.13
CA ARG A 672 19.67 1.85 -33.50
C ARG A 672 20.27 0.49 -33.89
N ASP A 673 19.81 0.00 -35.05
CA ASP A 673 20.33 -1.18 -35.75
C ASP A 673 20.42 -2.43 -34.88
N GLY A 674 19.33 -2.75 -34.18
CA GLY A 674 19.28 -3.90 -33.29
C GLY A 674 19.66 -5.22 -34.00
N ALA A 675 20.55 -6.00 -33.41
CA ALA A 675 20.95 -7.31 -33.95
C ALA A 675 21.15 -8.36 -32.86
N ALA A 676 20.84 -9.61 -33.18
CA ALA A 676 21.19 -10.74 -32.33
C ALA A 676 22.68 -11.06 -32.49
N ALA A 677 23.37 -11.21 -31.36
CA ALA A 677 24.78 -11.57 -31.31
C ALA A 677 25.04 -12.50 -30.12
N VAL A 678 26.22 -13.12 -30.11
CA VAL A 678 26.77 -13.77 -28.92
C VAL A 678 27.83 -12.84 -28.37
N VAL A 679 27.64 -12.37 -27.14
CA VAL A 679 28.55 -11.43 -26.47
C VAL A 679 29.39 -12.17 -25.45
N THR A 680 30.59 -11.67 -25.21
CA THR A 680 31.56 -12.32 -24.33
C THR A 680 31.84 -11.43 -23.12
N LEU A 681 31.55 -11.97 -21.93
CA LEU A 681 31.71 -11.30 -20.64
C LEU A 681 32.80 -11.98 -19.84
N GLY A 682 33.80 -11.21 -19.39
CA GLY A 682 34.65 -11.60 -18.28
C GLY A 682 33.88 -11.43 -16.98
N TYR A 683 33.99 -12.40 -16.08
CA TYR A 683 33.41 -12.29 -14.75
C TYR A 683 34.42 -12.70 -13.70
N SER A 684 34.34 -12.06 -12.54
CA SER A 684 34.93 -12.55 -11.30
C SER A 684 33.96 -12.23 -10.19
N PHE A 685 33.71 -13.17 -9.30
CA PHE A 685 32.86 -12.91 -8.15
C PHE A 685 33.47 -13.46 -6.87
N THR A 686 33.06 -12.86 -5.76
CA THR A 686 33.25 -13.43 -4.44
C THR A 686 31.92 -13.54 -3.73
N TRP A 687 31.68 -14.69 -3.11
CA TRP A 687 30.49 -14.95 -2.33
C TRP A 687 30.88 -15.42 -0.94
N SER A 688 30.42 -14.70 0.07
CA SER A 688 30.69 -14.99 1.47
C SER A 688 29.48 -14.68 2.33
N GLY A 689 29.62 -14.84 3.65
CA GLY A 689 28.59 -14.44 4.59
C GLY A 689 28.31 -12.93 4.66
N GLU A 690 29.20 -12.09 4.12
CA GLU A 690 29.01 -10.63 4.06
C GLU A 690 28.20 -10.21 2.82
N GLY A 691 28.09 -11.08 1.81
CA GLY A 691 27.38 -10.81 0.57
C GLY A 691 28.03 -11.45 -0.65
N PHE A 692 27.52 -11.06 -1.82
CA PHE A 692 28.00 -11.45 -3.13
C PHE A 692 28.49 -10.19 -3.86
N GLU A 693 29.75 -10.19 -4.26
CA GLU A 693 30.39 -9.15 -5.05
C GLU A 693 30.67 -9.69 -6.45
N LEU A 694 30.11 -9.03 -7.47
CA LEU A 694 30.32 -9.36 -8.86
C LEU A 694 31.09 -8.26 -9.56
N ARG A 695 32.09 -8.65 -10.33
CA ARG A 695 32.75 -7.80 -11.31
C ARG A 695 32.55 -8.39 -12.70
N LEU A 696 32.04 -7.59 -13.62
CA LEU A 696 31.90 -7.93 -15.02
C LEU A 696 32.76 -7.03 -15.88
N THR A 697 33.36 -7.59 -16.92
CA THR A 697 34.04 -6.86 -17.99
C THR A 697 33.51 -7.29 -19.34
N ASN A 698 33.45 -6.39 -20.31
CA ASN A 698 33.06 -6.73 -21.68
C ASN A 698 34.28 -6.93 -22.59
N THR A 699 34.03 -7.49 -23.77
CA THR A 699 34.96 -7.35 -24.89
C THR A 699 34.71 -6.00 -25.57
N PRO A 700 35.70 -5.09 -25.69
CA PRO A 700 35.47 -3.74 -26.25
C PRO A 700 34.98 -3.72 -27.71
N SER A 701 35.11 -4.82 -28.44
CA SER A 701 34.56 -4.96 -29.80
C SER A 701 33.06 -5.28 -29.82
N ASP A 702 32.49 -5.69 -28.70
CA ASP A 702 31.07 -6.02 -28.63
C ASP A 702 30.23 -4.74 -28.70
N ARG A 703 29.11 -4.82 -29.40
CA ARG A 703 28.10 -3.75 -29.46
C ARG A 703 27.44 -3.56 -28.09
N ASN A 704 26.55 -2.58 -27.96
CA ASN A 704 25.89 -2.31 -26.68
C ASN A 704 24.78 -3.33 -26.41
N TYR A 705 24.62 -3.76 -25.16
CA TYR A 705 23.56 -4.68 -24.71
C TYR A 705 23.27 -4.51 -23.22
N VAL A 706 22.19 -5.15 -22.75
CA VAL A 706 21.84 -5.19 -21.33
C VAL A 706 21.86 -6.64 -20.86
N VAL A 707 22.57 -6.90 -19.76
CA VAL A 707 22.54 -8.17 -19.03
C VAL A 707 21.96 -7.92 -17.64
N PHE A 708 21.19 -8.86 -17.11
CA PHE A 708 20.60 -8.77 -15.77
C PHE A 708 21.33 -9.75 -14.86
N LEU A 709 21.78 -9.29 -13.70
CA LEU A 709 22.11 -10.17 -12.58
C LEU A 709 20.80 -10.56 -11.91
N VAL A 710 20.49 -11.85 -11.90
CA VAL A 710 19.26 -12.41 -11.36
C VAL A 710 19.62 -13.33 -10.21
N VAL A 711 19.05 -13.09 -9.04
CA VAL A 711 19.09 -14.02 -7.91
C VAL A 711 17.71 -14.67 -7.82
N GLU A 712 17.67 -15.98 -8.01
CA GLU A 712 16.44 -16.78 -7.91
C GLU A 712 16.36 -17.42 -6.51
N GLU A 713 15.22 -17.23 -5.83
CA GLU A 713 14.93 -17.74 -4.49
C GLU A 713 13.66 -18.59 -4.51
N THR A 714 13.70 -19.82 -4.00
CA THR A 714 12.52 -20.70 -3.94
C THR A 714 11.77 -20.49 -2.63
N LEU A 715 10.50 -20.09 -2.72
CA LEU A 715 9.60 -19.94 -1.57
C LEU A 715 9.02 -21.27 -1.11
N SER A 716 8.36 -21.26 0.05
CA SER A 716 7.72 -22.44 0.66
C SER A 716 6.70 -23.16 -0.25
N SER A 717 6.02 -22.41 -1.12
CA SER A 717 5.05 -22.93 -2.10
C SER A 717 5.70 -23.62 -3.30
N GLY A 718 7.02 -23.49 -3.46
CA GLY A 718 7.76 -23.84 -4.67
C GLY A 718 7.78 -22.73 -5.72
N THR A 719 7.14 -21.59 -5.47
CA THR A 719 7.26 -20.40 -6.32
C THR A 719 8.69 -19.87 -6.29
N VAL A 720 9.23 -19.48 -7.44
CA VAL A 720 10.59 -18.92 -7.54
C VAL A 720 10.50 -17.41 -7.70
N LEU A 721 11.02 -16.65 -6.74
CA LEU A 721 11.16 -15.19 -6.83
C LEU A 721 12.44 -14.83 -7.57
N HIS A 722 12.37 -13.78 -8.39
CA HIS A 722 13.53 -13.26 -9.11
C HIS A 722 13.87 -11.84 -8.60
N THR A 723 15.05 -11.69 -8.03
CA THR A 723 15.63 -10.38 -7.73
C THR A 723 16.61 -10.01 -8.84
N ALA A 724 16.18 -9.13 -9.75
CA ALA A 724 16.93 -8.82 -10.96
C ALA A 724 17.46 -7.39 -10.98
N THR A 725 18.75 -7.24 -11.30
CA THR A 725 19.44 -5.94 -11.44
C THR A 725 19.96 -5.77 -12.86
N PRO A 726 19.55 -4.73 -13.60
CA PRO A 726 20.06 -4.46 -14.94
C PRO A 726 21.51 -3.95 -14.90
N ILE A 727 22.34 -4.46 -15.82
CA ILE A 727 23.73 -4.08 -16.04
C ILE A 727 23.87 -3.71 -17.54
N PRO A 728 23.73 -2.43 -17.89
CA PRO A 728 23.94 -1.96 -19.26
C PRO A 728 25.43 -1.98 -19.59
N ILE A 729 25.78 -2.71 -20.64
CA ILE A 729 27.13 -2.81 -21.18
C ILE A 729 27.18 -2.00 -22.47
N ASN A 730 27.80 -0.82 -22.40
CA ASN A 730 27.94 0.07 -23.54
C ASN A 730 29.30 -0.12 -24.19
N GLY A 731 29.51 -1.27 -24.85
CA GLY A 731 30.81 -1.64 -25.41
C GLY A 731 31.28 -0.77 -26.58
N GLN A 732 30.38 -0.01 -27.24
CA GLN A 732 30.75 0.81 -28.38
C GLN A 732 29.86 2.06 -28.52
N LEU A 733 30.49 3.23 -28.50
CA LEU A 733 29.83 4.51 -28.79
C LEU A 733 30.03 4.88 -30.26
N THR A 734 28.98 5.37 -30.92
CA THR A 734 29.03 5.84 -32.30
C THR A 734 28.75 7.33 -32.35
N TYR A 735 29.77 8.15 -32.59
CA TYR A 735 29.58 9.59 -32.76
C TYR A 735 29.18 9.92 -34.19
N VAL A 736 27.99 10.47 -34.33
CA VAL A 736 27.33 10.78 -35.59
C VAL A 736 27.25 12.29 -35.76
N PRO A 737 27.65 12.86 -36.91
CA PRO A 737 27.51 14.29 -37.17
C PRO A 737 26.04 14.73 -37.05
N GLN A 738 25.78 15.87 -36.39
CA GLN A 738 24.43 16.43 -36.27
C GLN A 738 23.73 16.60 -37.63
N THR A 739 24.52 16.92 -38.66
CA THR A 739 24.04 17.08 -40.04
C THR A 739 23.41 15.80 -40.60
N PHE A 740 23.80 14.62 -40.12
CA PHE A 740 23.18 13.35 -40.51
C PHE A 740 21.75 13.25 -39.95
N PHE A 741 21.56 13.50 -38.65
CA PHE A 741 20.24 13.51 -38.01
C PHE A 741 19.33 14.56 -38.65
N ASP A 742 19.84 15.75 -38.92
CA ASP A 742 19.08 16.81 -39.58
C ASP A 742 18.64 16.42 -41.01
N GLN A 743 19.50 15.73 -41.76
CA GLN A 743 19.17 15.23 -43.10
C GLN A 743 18.12 14.12 -43.05
N GLU A 744 18.23 13.23 -42.07
CA GLU A 744 17.26 12.16 -41.86
C GLU A 744 15.89 12.69 -41.43
N HIS A 745 15.84 13.63 -40.49
CA HIS A 745 14.60 14.31 -40.12
C HIS A 745 13.95 15.05 -41.30
N ARG A 746 14.77 15.67 -42.17
CA ARG A 746 14.26 16.27 -43.41
C ARG A 746 13.70 15.22 -44.37
N ALA A 747 14.38 14.08 -44.54
CA ALA A 747 13.90 13.00 -45.39
C ALA A 747 12.58 12.41 -44.89
N ILE A 748 12.46 12.21 -43.58
CA ILE A 748 11.22 11.76 -42.93
C ILE A 748 10.10 12.79 -43.15
N ALA A 749 10.37 14.08 -42.94
CA ALA A 749 9.38 15.14 -43.15
C ALA A 749 8.95 15.25 -44.63
N GLU A 750 9.87 15.12 -45.58
CA GLU A 750 9.58 15.08 -47.02
C GLU A 750 8.72 13.87 -47.37
N LYS A 751 9.04 12.68 -46.84
CA LYS A 751 8.24 11.47 -47.03
C LYS A 751 6.85 11.59 -46.41
N GLY A 752 6.74 12.13 -45.20
CA GLY A 752 5.46 12.42 -44.56
C GLY A 752 4.59 13.36 -45.41
N LYS A 753 5.20 14.37 -46.05
CA LYS A 753 4.50 15.26 -46.99
C LYS A 753 4.05 14.53 -48.26
N GLN A 754 4.90 13.69 -48.87
CA GLN A 754 4.53 12.88 -50.04
C GLN A 754 3.35 11.96 -49.73
N ILE A 755 3.32 11.35 -48.54
CA ILE A 755 2.22 10.53 -48.05
C ILE A 755 0.95 11.35 -47.86
N ALA A 756 1.05 12.54 -47.26
CA ALA A 756 -0.10 13.42 -47.12
C ALA A 756 -0.70 13.81 -48.50
N ASP A 757 0.15 14.01 -49.51
CA ASP A 757 -0.27 14.32 -50.87
C ASP A 757 -0.85 13.08 -51.60
N PHE A 758 -0.25 11.90 -51.44
CA PHE A 758 -0.83 10.63 -51.88
C PHE A 758 -2.23 10.44 -51.28
N TYR A 759 -2.38 10.68 -49.97
CA TYR A 759 -3.66 10.50 -49.27
C TYR A 759 -4.74 11.48 -49.76
N LYS A 760 -4.37 12.72 -50.11
CA LYS A 760 -5.30 13.68 -50.74
C LYS A 760 -5.78 13.18 -52.10
N PHE A 761 -4.89 12.68 -52.95
CA PHE A 761 -5.27 12.13 -54.26
C PHE A 761 -6.07 10.84 -54.15
N TYR A 762 -5.70 9.99 -53.21
CA TYR A 762 -6.34 8.71 -52.96
C TYR A 762 -7.80 8.87 -52.48
N ARG A 763 -8.09 9.81 -51.57
CA ARG A 763 -9.47 10.11 -51.12
C ARG A 763 -10.40 10.57 -52.26
N VAL A 764 -9.86 11.20 -53.30
CA VAL A 764 -10.63 11.69 -54.45
C VAL A 764 -11.05 10.54 -55.39
N ARG A 765 -10.37 9.37 -55.35
CA ARG A 765 -10.66 8.21 -56.20
C ARG A 765 -11.81 7.30 -55.71
N HIS A 766 -12.53 7.68 -54.66
CA HIS A 766 -13.62 6.92 -54.01
C HIS A 766 -13.27 5.45 -53.64
N PRO A 767 -12.37 5.23 -52.66
CA PRO A 767 -12.18 3.90 -52.09
C PRO A 767 -13.43 3.49 -51.29
N GLY A 768 -13.81 2.21 -51.34
CA GLY A 768 -14.95 1.69 -50.60
C GLY A 768 -14.76 1.77 -49.07
N PRO A 769 -15.82 1.63 -48.26
CA PRO A 769 -15.75 1.75 -46.80
C PRO A 769 -14.90 0.68 -46.08
N MET A 770 -14.40 -0.32 -46.81
CA MET A 770 -13.55 -1.41 -46.32
C MET A 770 -12.09 -1.29 -46.79
N ASP A 771 -11.68 -0.11 -47.24
CA ASP A 771 -10.35 0.09 -47.79
C ASP A 771 -9.27 0.10 -46.69
N PRO A 772 -8.24 -0.76 -46.77
CA PRO A 772 -7.20 -0.88 -45.74
C PRO A 772 -6.34 0.39 -45.57
N ILE A 773 -6.37 1.34 -46.52
CA ILE A 773 -5.60 2.58 -46.45
C ILE A 773 -6.40 3.69 -45.74
N ILE A 774 -7.74 3.73 -45.88
CA ILE A 774 -8.56 4.81 -45.31
C ILE A 774 -8.79 4.60 -43.81
N GLY A 775 -8.33 5.56 -43.00
CA GLY A 775 -8.59 5.61 -41.55
C GLY A 775 -7.42 5.15 -40.67
N TRP A 776 -6.28 4.78 -41.27
CA TRP A 776 -5.20 4.09 -40.56
C TRP A 776 -4.10 4.99 -39.98
N MET A 777 -3.84 6.17 -40.54
CA MET A 777 -2.82 7.10 -40.02
C MET A 777 -3.42 8.35 -39.40
N ARG A 778 -3.01 8.63 -38.16
CA ARG A 778 -3.25 9.89 -37.45
C ARG A 778 -2.11 10.86 -37.77
N GLN A 779 -2.32 12.15 -37.51
CA GLN A 779 -1.31 13.18 -37.79
C GLN A 779 0.03 12.92 -37.08
N GLN A 780 0.01 12.30 -35.90
CA GLN A 780 1.18 11.88 -35.13
C GLN A 780 1.99 10.73 -35.78
N ASP A 781 1.36 9.91 -36.62
CA ASP A 781 2.02 8.79 -37.29
C ASP A 781 2.96 9.24 -38.43
N PHE A 782 2.77 10.46 -38.95
CA PHE A 782 3.62 11.05 -39.99
C PHE A 782 5.00 11.52 -39.47
N ALA A 783 5.20 11.49 -38.15
CA ALA A 783 6.50 11.75 -37.52
C ALA A 783 7.18 10.45 -37.07
N ASN A 784 6.53 9.29 -37.22
CA ASN A 784 7.07 8.00 -36.81
C ASN A 784 7.57 7.20 -38.05
N PRO A 785 8.89 6.98 -38.16
CA PRO A 785 9.51 6.17 -39.22
C PRO A 785 8.83 4.82 -39.48
N VAL A 786 8.47 4.10 -38.41
CA VAL A 786 7.85 2.77 -38.49
C VAL A 786 6.44 2.85 -39.08
N SER A 787 5.66 3.84 -38.65
CA SER A 787 4.31 4.07 -39.17
C SER A 787 4.33 4.46 -40.66
N ILE A 788 5.28 5.31 -41.06
CA ILE A 788 5.49 5.69 -42.46
C ILE A 788 5.78 4.48 -43.34
N GLU A 789 6.74 3.64 -42.97
CA GLU A 789 7.07 2.44 -43.75
C GLU A 789 5.89 1.47 -43.83
N ARG A 790 5.15 1.29 -42.73
CA ARG A 790 3.95 0.42 -42.71
C ARG A 790 2.89 0.91 -43.68
N PHE A 791 2.72 2.23 -43.77
CA PHE A 791 1.84 2.82 -44.76
C PHE A 791 2.36 2.61 -46.18
N LEU A 792 3.65 2.83 -46.44
CA LEU A 792 4.22 2.65 -47.77
C LEU A 792 4.04 1.21 -48.27
N ASP A 793 4.26 0.20 -47.41
CA ASP A 793 4.01 -1.20 -47.74
C ASP A 793 2.54 -1.49 -48.07
N LEU A 794 1.61 -0.94 -47.30
CA LEU A 794 0.17 -1.09 -47.54
C LEU A 794 -0.26 -0.39 -48.83
N ALA A 795 0.22 0.84 -49.04
CA ALA A 795 -0.07 1.64 -50.23
C ALA A 795 0.48 0.98 -51.50
N ALA A 796 1.68 0.40 -51.45
CA ALA A 796 2.27 -0.35 -52.56
C ALA A 796 1.45 -1.60 -52.92
N ARG A 797 0.86 -2.28 -51.93
CA ARG A 797 0.04 -3.49 -52.14
C ARG A 797 -1.36 -3.18 -52.65
N ALA A 798 -2.01 -2.16 -52.08
CA ALA A 798 -3.39 -1.84 -52.39
C ALA A 798 -3.53 -0.97 -53.65
N GLU A 799 -2.58 -0.07 -53.94
CA GLU A 799 -2.63 0.86 -55.08
C GLU A 799 -1.26 1.03 -55.76
N PRO A 800 -0.72 -0.02 -56.41
CA PRO A 800 0.64 -0.02 -56.94
C PRO A 800 0.90 1.06 -58.00
N GLU A 801 -0.09 1.37 -58.84
CA GLU A 801 0.05 2.40 -59.89
C GLU A 801 0.14 3.81 -59.31
N LEU A 802 -0.70 4.13 -58.31
CA LEU A 802 -0.68 5.43 -57.63
C LEU A 802 0.57 5.53 -56.74
N PHE A 803 0.96 4.43 -56.11
CA PHE A 803 2.19 4.34 -55.34
C PHE A 803 3.42 4.68 -56.19
N GLY A 804 3.54 4.08 -57.39
CA GLY A 804 4.64 4.37 -58.31
C GLY A 804 4.69 5.83 -58.80
N GLN A 805 3.57 6.55 -58.80
CA GLN A 805 3.54 7.98 -59.14
C GLN A 805 4.07 8.88 -58.02
N PHE A 806 3.71 8.57 -56.77
CA PHE A 806 4.03 9.41 -55.60
C PHE A 806 5.34 9.02 -54.91
N PHE A 807 5.77 7.76 -55.05
CA PHE A 807 6.96 7.20 -54.42
C PHE A 807 7.89 6.52 -55.43
N PRO A 808 8.34 7.21 -56.49
CA PRO A 808 9.15 6.62 -57.55
C PRO A 808 10.57 6.18 -57.09
N ASP A 809 10.97 6.61 -55.90
CA ASP A 809 12.28 6.38 -55.27
C ASP A 809 12.29 5.24 -54.25
N VAL A 810 11.13 4.61 -53.99
CA VAL A 810 10.97 3.47 -53.09
C VAL A 810 11.03 2.18 -53.91
N GLU A 811 12.12 1.42 -53.78
CA GLU A 811 12.24 0.09 -54.40
C GLU A 811 11.34 -0.89 -53.64
N MET A 812 10.41 -1.54 -54.33
CA MET A 812 9.58 -2.58 -53.73
C MET A 812 10.48 -3.75 -53.31
N SER A 813 10.47 -4.11 -52.03
CA SER A 813 11.19 -5.31 -51.61
C SER A 813 10.51 -6.56 -52.20
N ASP A 814 11.28 -7.41 -52.89
CA ASP A 814 10.82 -8.67 -53.51
C ASP A 814 10.18 -9.68 -52.52
N ARG A 815 10.15 -9.38 -51.21
CA ARG A 815 9.49 -10.21 -50.20
C ARG A 815 7.96 -10.08 -50.17
N ALA A 816 7.37 -9.10 -50.84
CA ALA A 816 5.91 -8.92 -50.84
C ALA A 816 5.16 -9.80 -51.87
N VAL A 817 5.86 -10.43 -52.82
CA VAL A 817 5.22 -11.14 -53.95
C VAL A 817 5.09 -12.65 -53.73
N THR A 818 5.77 -13.25 -52.75
CA THR A 818 5.84 -14.73 -52.59
C THR A 818 4.98 -15.33 -51.48
N GLY A 819 4.25 -14.52 -50.70
CA GLY A 819 3.40 -15.02 -49.63
C GLY A 819 1.93 -15.12 -50.02
N LEU A 820 1.57 -15.99 -50.98
CA LEU A 820 0.22 -16.58 -51.16
C LEU A 820 0.21 -17.53 -52.39
N GLN A 821 0.41 -18.82 -52.14
CA GLN A 821 -0.40 -19.87 -52.79
C GLN A 821 -1.05 -20.69 -51.68
N PRO A 822 -2.30 -21.19 -51.90
CA PRO A 822 -3.22 -21.62 -50.85
C PRO A 822 -2.71 -22.74 -49.96
#